data_AF-A0A8J5K1Z0-F1
#
_entry.id   AF-A0A8J5K1Z0-F1
#
_cell.length_a   1.000
_cell.length_b   1.000
_cell.length_c   1.000
_cell.angle_alpha   90.00
_cell.angle_beta   90.00
_cell.angle_gamma   90.00
#
_symmetry.space_group_name_H-M   'P 1'
#
loop_
_entity.id
_entity.type
_entity.pdbx_description
1 polymer ?
#
loop_
_entity_poly.entity_id
_entity_poly.type
_entity_poly.pdbx_seq_one_letter_code
_entity_poly.pdbx_strand_id
1 'polypeptide(L)'
;WQQDAGGAVGAVLEAVSQPTCSLILLTDGTTSPSTILKESVVRRSPWGVGVFEEVLDGQDANETLVLLSRLLHQARQVGSLSHLLYQARQVGSLSHLFHQTGQVGSLSHLLHQARQVRMGSRCVRVVVISHDPVFLDTFAEWSLKGRLLVWATKLLVAGPPHPSTPTTHPGNIHNEHHLVQPGGHTTQPRVIYTMNTILFNLEDTPPNLGYSVYTHLPYSPEGAQVLRVAVWTPRHGLRLLTALPLFPEKFSNFHGAEVNVTVQPWPPYWMETKEAAADGNFVTTYEGCDYLALKTVSQTLNFTINVFPTYSWGEAVKRVEERVAYLTAVYHVALPERWQRYDFTYIFEFNQMSFALAKPGLKPRLESLYYPLTNEVWAGVLVILLLMPAIFYVIYRGREKQGGRLRVGAEVLEVMGILVGQNLPQQLPPITSGRLLVVAWLVFALIIGTAYRGNLTAALTLPKYPPRPENVEQLVDVVDGVTIPPYGNQWREFFAASNSDVYKKLADLLVIGPSTREGLQMALDQNTAHVTNRRTLSYLIVKYFTQVDGTTRLYLTRETLFPGPSGWPIPHDAPYKPQLDRCLVVFDEGGLYEKWSDDILNKNRRETQRRQREHLAEQRQQGQQVAEETTGSDVSITALTVTHMLGPLVFILLGLLLASIIFVVEISVVSRN
;
A
#
# COMPACT_ATOMS: atom_id res chain seq x y z
N TRP A 1 -6.35 -33.04 46.37
CA TRP A 1 -6.11 -32.84 44.92
C TRP A 1 -7.05 -31.80 44.30
N GLN A 2 -8.32 -32.10 44.00
CA GLN A 2 -9.24 -31.14 43.32
C GLN A 2 -9.41 -29.80 44.08
N GLN A 3 -9.45 -29.85 45.41
CA GLN A 3 -9.57 -28.65 46.26
C GLN A 3 -8.28 -27.82 46.26
N ASP A 4 -7.12 -28.48 46.32
CA ASP A 4 -5.82 -27.81 46.35
C ASP A 4 -5.47 -27.18 44.98
N ALA A 5 -5.86 -27.83 43.87
CA ALA A 5 -5.70 -27.30 42.52
C ALA A 5 -6.53 -26.03 42.30
N GLY A 6 -7.77 -26.01 42.83
CA GLY A 6 -8.63 -24.83 42.86
C GLY A 6 -7.98 -23.64 43.56
N GLY A 7 -7.32 -23.88 44.71
CA GLY A 7 -6.64 -22.85 45.49
C GLY A 7 -5.38 -22.31 44.83
N ALA A 8 -4.63 -23.18 44.14
CA ALA A 8 -3.46 -22.78 43.38
C ALA A 8 -3.83 -21.88 42.18
N VAL A 9 -4.84 -22.29 41.40
CA VAL A 9 -5.38 -21.52 40.27
C VAL A 9 -5.98 -20.20 40.76
N GLY A 10 -6.76 -20.24 41.84
CA GLY A 10 -7.34 -19.05 42.47
C GLY A 10 -6.29 -18.03 42.91
N ALA A 11 -5.20 -18.48 43.54
CA ALA A 11 -4.13 -17.60 43.99
C ALA A 11 -3.37 -16.93 42.83
N VAL A 12 -3.13 -17.62 41.71
CA VAL A 12 -2.53 -17.00 40.52
C VAL A 12 -3.48 -16.03 39.85
N LEU A 13 -4.78 -16.36 39.76
CA LEU A 13 -5.78 -15.44 39.24
C LEU A 13 -5.90 -14.17 40.11
N GLU A 14 -5.72 -14.28 41.43
CA GLU A 14 -5.65 -13.14 42.36
C GLU A 14 -4.39 -12.29 42.15
N ALA A 15 -3.22 -12.92 42.08
CA ALA A 15 -1.95 -12.23 41.84
C ALA A 15 -1.90 -11.48 40.49
N VAL A 16 -2.68 -11.94 39.51
CA VAL A 16 -2.76 -11.36 38.16
C VAL A 16 -4.08 -10.59 37.96
N SER A 17 -4.86 -10.39 39.04
CA SER A 17 -6.19 -9.79 38.94
C SER A 17 -6.15 -8.30 38.59
N GLN A 18 -6.50 -8.00 37.33
CA GLN A 18 -7.17 -6.74 36.99
C GLN A 18 -8.69 -6.95 37.14
N PRO A 19 -9.42 -6.01 37.75
CA PRO A 19 -10.83 -6.17 38.12
C PRO A 19 -11.79 -6.18 36.92
N THR A 20 -11.34 -6.14 35.66
CA THR A 20 -12.21 -5.96 34.48
C THR A 20 -12.19 -7.11 33.47
N CYS A 21 -11.56 -8.25 33.80
CA CYS A 21 -11.41 -9.37 32.86
C CYS A 21 -12.47 -10.46 33.07
N SER A 22 -12.99 -11.00 31.97
CA SER A 22 -13.86 -12.18 31.95
C SER A 22 -13.04 -13.47 32.08
N LEU A 23 -13.63 -14.51 32.67
CA LEU A 23 -12.97 -15.80 32.88
C LEU A 23 -13.66 -16.88 32.02
N ILE A 24 -12.88 -17.63 31.25
CA ILE A 24 -13.34 -18.82 30.52
C ILE A 24 -12.65 -20.03 31.13
N LEU A 25 -13.42 -20.99 31.63
CA LEU A 25 -12.95 -22.26 32.16
C LEU A 25 -13.32 -23.38 31.17
N LEU A 26 -12.33 -24.17 30.79
CA LEU A 26 -12.47 -25.32 29.89
C LEU A 26 -11.96 -26.57 30.60
N THR A 27 -12.76 -27.64 30.59
CA THR A 27 -12.36 -28.93 31.16
C THR A 27 -12.94 -30.10 30.37
N ASP A 28 -12.26 -31.23 30.40
CA ASP A 28 -12.61 -32.52 29.81
C ASP A 28 -13.51 -33.38 30.72
N GLY A 29 -14.06 -32.80 31.79
CA GLY A 29 -14.88 -33.50 32.77
C GLY A 29 -14.09 -34.36 33.78
N THR A 30 -12.77 -34.51 33.62
CA THR A 30 -11.92 -35.26 34.57
C THR A 30 -11.82 -34.55 35.94
N THR A 31 -12.20 -33.28 36.00
CA THR A 31 -12.14 -32.45 37.21
C THR A 31 -13.45 -31.70 37.40
N SER A 32 -14.03 -31.76 38.61
CA SER A 32 -15.29 -31.03 38.87
C SER A 32 -15.05 -29.51 38.79
N PRO A 33 -15.72 -28.78 37.88
CA PRO A 33 -15.57 -27.32 37.78
C PRO A 33 -15.98 -26.62 39.09
N SER A 34 -16.88 -27.24 39.86
CA SER A 34 -17.48 -26.68 41.08
C SER A 34 -16.46 -26.33 42.17
N THR A 35 -15.36 -27.06 42.27
CA THR A 35 -14.32 -26.86 43.29
C THR A 35 -13.46 -25.63 43.00
N ILE A 36 -13.12 -25.42 41.72
CA ILE A 36 -12.41 -24.23 41.25
C ILE A 36 -13.33 -23.01 41.30
N LEU A 37 -14.60 -23.18 40.91
CA LEU A 37 -15.59 -22.10 40.92
C LEU A 37 -15.88 -21.60 42.34
N LYS A 38 -15.93 -22.49 43.35
CA LYS A 38 -16.14 -22.11 44.76
C LYS A 38 -15.07 -21.14 45.28
N GLU A 39 -13.82 -21.30 44.87
CA GLU A 39 -12.72 -20.42 45.32
C GLU A 39 -12.49 -19.22 44.38
N SER A 40 -12.80 -19.34 43.09
CA SER A 40 -12.50 -18.30 42.08
C SER A 40 -13.67 -17.35 41.74
N VAL A 41 -14.93 -17.78 41.86
CA VAL A 41 -16.08 -17.07 41.27
C VAL A 41 -16.71 -16.01 42.17
N VAL A 42 -16.74 -16.22 43.48
CA VAL A 42 -17.64 -15.44 44.35
C VAL A 42 -17.11 -14.02 44.66
N ARG A 43 -15.84 -13.68 44.35
CA ARG A 43 -15.30 -12.36 44.71
C ARG A 43 -14.85 -11.43 43.57
N ARG A 44 -14.47 -11.91 42.37
CA ARG A 44 -13.42 -11.18 41.60
C ARG A 44 -13.50 -11.17 40.06
N SER A 45 -14.60 -11.62 39.45
CA SER A 45 -14.81 -11.52 37.98
C SER A 45 -16.09 -10.75 37.66
N PRO A 46 -16.10 -9.40 37.72
CA PRO A 46 -17.34 -8.63 37.64
C PRO A 46 -17.99 -8.60 36.24
N TRP A 47 -17.31 -9.15 35.22
CA TRP A 47 -17.77 -9.18 33.82
C TRP A 47 -18.10 -10.60 33.31
N GLY A 48 -18.32 -11.57 34.22
CA GLY A 48 -18.85 -12.89 33.89
C GLY A 48 -17.83 -14.03 33.85
N VAL A 49 -18.35 -15.26 34.00
CA VAL A 49 -17.59 -16.50 33.96
C VAL A 49 -18.28 -17.47 33.00
N GLY A 50 -17.57 -17.94 31.99
CA GLY A 50 -18.04 -18.99 31.08
C GLY A 50 -17.35 -20.32 31.40
N VAL A 51 -18.12 -21.36 31.65
CA VAL A 51 -17.65 -22.71 31.94
C VAL A 51 -18.12 -23.62 30.81
N PHE A 52 -17.16 -24.28 30.18
CA PHE A 52 -17.39 -25.16 29.03
C PHE A 52 -16.77 -26.52 29.37
N GLU A 53 -17.60 -27.56 29.34
CA GLU A 53 -17.22 -28.92 29.75
C GLU A 53 -17.48 -29.90 28.60
N GLU A 54 -16.47 -30.67 28.21
CA GLU A 54 -16.61 -31.79 27.28
C GLU A 54 -16.76 -33.08 28.09
N VAL A 55 -17.92 -33.73 27.99
CA VAL A 55 -18.27 -34.90 28.82
C VAL A 55 -17.82 -36.18 28.11
N LEU A 56 -16.97 -36.97 28.77
CA LEU A 56 -16.56 -38.31 28.33
C LEU A 56 -17.69 -39.32 28.58
N ASP A 57 -17.96 -40.19 27.59
CA ASP A 57 -19.03 -41.19 27.64
C ASP A 57 -18.80 -42.17 28.82
N GLY A 58 -19.69 -42.15 29.81
CA GLY A 58 -19.71 -43.12 30.91
C GLY A 58 -19.51 -42.61 32.36
N GLN A 59 -19.38 -41.29 32.60
CA GLN A 59 -19.46 -40.74 33.96
C GLN A 59 -20.81 -40.02 34.21
N ASP A 60 -21.38 -40.24 35.39
CA ASP A 60 -22.69 -39.74 35.81
C ASP A 60 -22.76 -38.20 35.70
N ALA A 61 -23.34 -37.71 34.61
CA ALA A 61 -23.70 -36.31 34.41
C ALA A 61 -24.54 -35.73 35.56
N ASN A 62 -25.19 -36.57 36.37
CA ASN A 62 -26.10 -36.19 37.43
C ASN A 62 -25.43 -35.59 38.68
N GLU A 63 -24.24 -36.03 39.12
CA GLU A 63 -23.63 -35.49 40.35
C GLU A 63 -23.03 -34.08 40.13
N THR A 64 -22.38 -33.87 38.97
CA THR A 64 -21.88 -32.56 38.54
C THR A 64 -23.04 -31.60 38.27
N LEU A 65 -24.13 -32.04 37.60
CA LEU A 65 -25.33 -31.22 37.40
C LEU A 65 -26.00 -30.81 38.73
N VAL A 66 -26.04 -31.67 39.76
CA VAL A 66 -26.70 -31.35 41.03
C VAL A 66 -25.88 -30.39 41.91
N LEU A 67 -24.55 -30.48 41.89
CA LEU A 67 -23.66 -29.55 42.61
C LEU A 67 -23.51 -28.21 41.89
N LEU A 68 -23.45 -28.23 40.57
CA LEU A 68 -23.33 -27.05 39.73
C LEU A 68 -24.68 -26.33 39.58
N SER A 69 -25.83 -27.05 39.62
CA SER A 69 -27.17 -26.43 39.74
C SER A 69 -27.36 -25.70 41.06
N ARG A 70 -26.80 -26.15 42.19
CA ARG A 70 -26.84 -25.39 43.46
C ARG A 70 -26.01 -24.10 43.40
N LEU A 71 -24.86 -24.13 42.72
CA LEU A 71 -24.03 -22.94 42.48
C LEU A 71 -24.65 -22.00 41.42
N LEU A 72 -25.28 -22.57 40.37
CA LEU A 72 -26.03 -21.84 39.33
C LEU A 72 -27.32 -21.23 39.87
N HIS A 73 -27.98 -21.89 40.83
CA HIS A 73 -29.20 -21.38 41.47
C HIS A 73 -28.92 -20.16 42.34
N GLN A 74 -27.72 -20.08 42.95
CA GLN A 74 -27.24 -18.85 43.59
C GLN A 74 -26.77 -17.78 42.59
N ALA A 75 -26.54 -18.15 41.32
CA ALA A 75 -25.85 -17.30 40.35
C ALA A 75 -26.67 -16.83 39.13
N ARG A 76 -27.92 -17.27 38.92
CA ARG A 76 -28.70 -16.78 37.77
C ARG A 76 -30.21 -16.73 37.99
N GLN A 77 -30.76 -15.57 37.68
CA GLN A 77 -31.86 -15.49 36.72
C GLN A 77 -31.27 -15.35 35.30
N VAL A 78 -32.01 -15.88 34.31
CA VAL A 78 -32.01 -15.57 32.86
C VAL A 78 -31.18 -16.48 31.91
N GLY A 79 -31.92 -17.19 31.03
CA GLY A 79 -32.16 -16.86 29.60
C GLY A 79 -31.09 -17.15 28.52
N SER A 80 -31.57 -17.37 27.29
CA SER A 80 -30.82 -17.78 26.08
C SER A 80 -29.63 -16.86 25.66
N LEU A 81 -28.57 -17.49 25.17
CA LEU A 81 -27.24 -16.94 24.79
C LEU A 81 -27.31 -15.77 23.78
N SER A 82 -28.24 -15.82 22.83
CA SER A 82 -28.40 -14.81 21.78
C SER A 82 -28.96 -13.48 22.30
N HIS A 83 -29.86 -13.52 23.28
CA HIS A 83 -30.44 -12.32 23.89
C HIS A 83 -29.45 -11.61 24.82
N LEU A 84 -28.60 -12.38 25.50
CA LEU A 84 -27.56 -11.88 26.41
C LEU A 84 -26.41 -11.19 25.66
N LEU A 85 -25.96 -11.73 24.52
CA LEU A 85 -24.92 -11.09 23.70
C LEU A 85 -25.40 -9.78 23.08
N TYR A 86 -26.69 -9.65 22.75
CA TYR A 86 -27.30 -8.42 22.25
C TYR A 86 -27.35 -7.32 23.32
N GLN A 87 -27.76 -7.66 24.56
CA GLN A 87 -27.74 -6.72 25.69
C GLN A 87 -26.32 -6.36 26.14
N ALA A 88 -25.38 -7.31 26.14
CA ALA A 88 -23.98 -7.08 26.49
C ALA A 88 -23.28 -6.12 25.51
N ARG A 89 -23.66 -6.14 24.23
CA ARG A 89 -23.14 -5.21 23.21
C ARG A 89 -23.62 -3.77 23.40
N GLN A 90 -24.78 -3.58 24.04
CA GLN A 90 -25.36 -2.26 24.36
C GLN A 90 -24.81 -1.68 25.67
N VAL A 91 -24.58 -2.51 26.69
CA VAL A 91 -24.14 -2.09 28.05
C VAL A 91 -22.61 -2.22 28.24
N GLY A 92 -21.94 -2.91 27.32
CA GLY A 92 -20.51 -3.17 27.36
C GLY A 92 -20.08 -4.28 28.33
N SER A 93 -21.01 -4.84 29.13
CA SER A 93 -20.72 -5.75 30.25
C SER A 93 -21.43 -7.11 30.16
N LEU A 94 -20.76 -8.19 30.60
CA LEU A 94 -21.24 -9.58 30.64
C LEU A 94 -21.37 -10.10 32.08
N SER A 95 -22.07 -9.44 33.00
CA SER A 95 -22.19 -9.90 34.41
C SER A 95 -23.08 -11.15 34.61
N HIS A 96 -22.72 -12.31 34.03
CA HIS A 96 -23.45 -13.58 34.19
C HIS A 96 -22.55 -14.84 34.15
N LEU A 97 -22.97 -15.91 34.85
CA LEU A 97 -22.30 -17.22 34.91
C LEU A 97 -22.85 -18.21 33.87
N PHE A 98 -22.12 -18.42 32.78
CA PHE A 98 -22.51 -19.30 31.67
C PHE A 98 -21.94 -20.72 31.87
N HIS A 99 -22.77 -21.76 31.70
CA HIS A 99 -22.33 -23.15 31.75
C HIS A 99 -22.89 -23.89 30.53
N GLN A 100 -22.03 -24.58 29.78
CA GLN A 100 -22.45 -25.38 28.65
C GLN A 100 -21.63 -26.68 28.54
N THR A 101 -22.35 -27.78 28.38
CA THR A 101 -21.80 -29.13 28.24
C THR A 101 -21.87 -29.58 26.77
N GLY A 102 -20.79 -30.14 26.24
CA GLY A 102 -20.74 -30.78 24.92
C GLY A 102 -20.40 -32.27 25.03
N GLN A 103 -20.84 -33.07 24.06
CA GLN A 103 -20.42 -34.47 23.92
C GLN A 103 -19.01 -34.59 23.30
N VAL A 104 -18.36 -35.74 23.50
CA VAL A 104 -17.05 -36.07 22.89
C VAL A 104 -17.05 -35.75 21.38
N GLY A 105 -16.09 -34.93 20.93
CA GLY A 105 -15.97 -34.48 19.53
C GLY A 105 -16.65 -33.13 19.25
N SER A 106 -17.28 -32.51 20.24
CA SER A 106 -17.93 -31.19 20.15
C SER A 106 -17.01 -30.02 20.56
N LEU A 107 -15.71 -30.25 20.81
CA LEU A 107 -14.77 -29.20 21.25
C LEU A 107 -14.75 -27.98 20.31
N SER A 108 -14.86 -28.21 19.00
CA SER A 108 -14.91 -27.12 18.00
C SER A 108 -16.12 -26.18 18.20
N HIS A 109 -17.28 -26.73 18.56
CA HIS A 109 -18.48 -25.95 18.86
C HIS A 109 -18.37 -25.21 20.20
N LEU A 110 -17.81 -25.85 21.24
CA LEU A 110 -17.55 -25.21 22.54
C LEU A 110 -16.56 -24.04 22.39
N LEU A 111 -15.48 -24.23 21.63
CA LEU A 111 -14.49 -23.18 21.36
C LEU A 111 -15.06 -22.04 20.52
N HIS A 112 -15.96 -22.32 19.57
CA HIS A 112 -16.67 -21.29 18.84
C HIS A 112 -17.51 -20.39 19.76
N GLN A 113 -18.18 -20.97 20.77
CA GLN A 113 -18.95 -20.21 21.74
C GLN A 113 -18.06 -19.47 22.74
N ALA A 114 -16.99 -20.10 23.23
CA ALA A 114 -15.98 -19.43 24.05
C ALA A 114 -15.37 -18.22 23.31
N ARG A 115 -15.18 -18.32 22.00
CA ARG A 115 -14.70 -17.21 21.16
C ARG A 115 -15.73 -16.09 21.07
N GLN A 116 -17.04 -16.37 21.01
CA GLN A 116 -18.06 -15.32 21.05
C GLN A 116 -18.02 -14.54 22.36
N VAL A 117 -17.81 -15.23 23.49
CA VAL A 117 -17.59 -14.60 24.80
C VAL A 117 -16.34 -13.70 24.75
N ARG A 118 -15.24 -14.17 24.13
CA ARG A 118 -14.04 -13.35 23.95
C ARG A 118 -14.26 -12.10 23.12
N MET A 119 -14.96 -12.21 21.99
CA MET A 119 -15.25 -11.08 21.11
C MET A 119 -16.14 -10.03 21.78
N GLY A 120 -16.95 -10.44 22.76
CA GLY A 120 -17.78 -9.54 23.58
C GLY A 120 -17.09 -8.95 24.81
N SER A 121 -15.85 -9.36 25.11
CA SER A 121 -15.15 -9.01 26.35
C SER A 121 -13.89 -8.17 26.09
N ARG A 122 -13.63 -7.14 26.90
CA ARG A 122 -12.42 -6.30 26.78
C ARG A 122 -11.13 -7.01 27.18
N CYS A 123 -11.22 -7.99 28.07
CA CYS A 123 -10.12 -8.80 28.56
C CYS A 123 -10.63 -10.20 28.89
N VAL A 124 -9.88 -11.25 28.53
CA VAL A 124 -10.24 -12.64 28.80
C VAL A 124 -9.07 -13.41 29.39
N ARG A 125 -9.37 -14.21 30.41
CA ARG A 125 -8.46 -15.24 30.93
C ARG A 125 -9.06 -16.59 30.60
N VAL A 126 -8.25 -17.48 30.05
CA VAL A 126 -8.65 -18.84 29.73
C VAL A 126 -7.94 -19.76 30.70
N VAL A 127 -8.69 -20.61 31.39
CA VAL A 127 -8.18 -21.65 32.28
C VAL A 127 -8.58 -22.98 31.69
N VAL A 128 -7.62 -23.83 31.41
CA VAL A 128 -7.82 -25.17 30.85
C VAL A 128 -7.33 -26.18 31.87
N ILE A 129 -8.18 -27.12 32.23
CA ILE A 129 -7.88 -28.14 33.24
C ILE A 129 -8.24 -29.50 32.66
N SER A 130 -7.23 -30.33 32.48
CA SER A 130 -7.38 -31.67 31.90
C SER A 130 -6.19 -32.54 32.27
N HIS A 131 -6.46 -33.82 32.51
CA HIS A 131 -5.42 -34.85 32.68
C HIS A 131 -5.11 -35.59 31.38
N ASP A 132 -5.93 -35.38 30.36
CA ASP A 132 -5.78 -36.00 29.06
C ASP A 132 -4.86 -35.18 28.14
N PRO A 133 -3.67 -35.71 27.78
CA PRO A 133 -2.78 -35.04 26.84
C PRO A 133 -3.45 -34.85 25.46
N VAL A 134 -4.31 -35.78 25.03
CA VAL A 134 -4.98 -35.69 23.72
C VAL A 134 -5.96 -34.52 23.68
N PHE A 135 -6.71 -34.30 24.76
CA PHE A 135 -7.56 -33.12 24.92
C PHE A 135 -6.75 -31.82 24.87
N LEU A 136 -5.61 -31.74 25.55
CA LEU A 136 -4.77 -30.53 25.56
C LEU A 136 -4.18 -30.22 24.18
N ASP A 137 -3.73 -31.23 23.43
CA ASP A 137 -3.26 -31.06 22.05
C ASP A 137 -4.40 -30.64 21.11
N THR A 138 -5.58 -31.24 21.26
CA THR A 138 -6.78 -30.91 20.46
C THR A 138 -7.28 -29.50 20.78
N PHE A 139 -7.34 -29.12 22.07
CA PHE A 139 -7.59 -27.75 22.50
C PHE A 139 -6.57 -26.80 21.86
N ALA A 140 -5.30 -27.20 21.79
CA ALA A 140 -4.27 -26.32 21.30
C ALA A 140 -4.44 -25.96 19.82
N GLU A 141 -4.69 -26.97 19.00
CA GLU A 141 -5.01 -26.81 17.58
C GLU A 141 -6.26 -25.95 17.36
N TRP A 142 -7.37 -26.34 17.99
CA TRP A 142 -8.65 -25.68 17.74
C TRP A 142 -8.76 -24.28 18.35
N SER A 143 -8.05 -24.00 19.44
CA SER A 143 -8.06 -22.67 20.07
C SER A 143 -7.29 -21.63 19.23
N LEU A 144 -6.21 -22.05 18.55
CA LEU A 144 -5.49 -21.22 17.59
C LEU A 144 -6.28 -21.05 16.29
N LYS A 145 -6.78 -22.16 15.71
CA LYS A 145 -7.62 -22.12 14.49
C LYS A 145 -8.91 -21.33 14.70
N GLY A 146 -9.50 -21.46 15.88
CA GLY A 146 -10.72 -20.77 16.30
C GLY A 146 -10.51 -19.31 16.69
N ARG A 147 -9.25 -18.83 16.82
CA ARG A 147 -8.91 -17.49 17.34
C ARG A 147 -9.50 -17.22 18.72
N LEU A 148 -9.50 -18.24 19.58
CA LEU A 148 -9.80 -18.09 21.01
C LEU A 148 -8.59 -17.51 21.74
N LEU A 149 -7.38 -17.99 21.43
CA LEU A 149 -6.15 -17.48 22.02
C LEU A 149 -5.56 -16.40 21.13
N VAL A 150 -5.56 -15.18 21.65
CA VAL A 150 -4.83 -14.03 21.08
C VAL A 150 -3.74 -13.59 22.07
N TRP A 151 -2.73 -12.83 21.66
CA TRP A 151 -1.64 -12.43 22.58
C TRP A 151 -2.12 -11.79 23.90
N ALA A 152 -3.17 -10.97 23.86
CA ALA A 152 -3.77 -10.36 25.06
C ALA A 152 -4.45 -11.37 26.00
N THR A 153 -4.66 -12.61 25.56
CA THR A 153 -5.29 -13.68 26.33
C THR A 153 -4.27 -14.29 27.27
N LYS A 154 -4.58 -14.31 28.57
CA LYS A 154 -3.79 -15.00 29.57
C LYS A 154 -4.31 -16.42 29.72
N LEU A 155 -3.50 -17.40 29.33
CA LEU A 155 -3.84 -18.81 29.39
C LEU A 155 -3.20 -19.45 30.64
N LEU A 156 -4.01 -20.16 31.40
CA LEU A 156 -3.58 -21.04 32.49
C LEU A 156 -3.90 -22.47 32.08
N VAL A 157 -2.89 -23.34 32.06
CA VAL A 157 -3.07 -24.77 31.81
C VAL A 157 -2.71 -25.53 33.08
N ALA A 158 -3.63 -26.33 33.60
CA ALA A 158 -3.40 -27.20 34.75
C ALA A 158 -3.62 -28.67 34.35
N GLY A 159 -2.56 -29.47 34.46
CA GLY A 159 -2.55 -30.88 34.07
C GLY A 159 -1.20 -31.54 34.33
N PRO A 160 -1.09 -32.87 34.17
CA PRO A 160 0.17 -33.60 34.30
C PRO A 160 1.18 -33.14 33.23
N PRO A 161 2.50 -33.34 33.44
CA PRO A 161 3.51 -32.89 32.49
C PRO A 161 3.32 -33.62 31.14
N HIS A 162 3.03 -32.85 30.09
CA HIS A 162 2.83 -33.38 28.73
C HIS A 162 4.18 -33.85 28.16
N PRO A 163 4.26 -34.95 27.38
CA PRO A 163 5.50 -35.35 26.69
C PRO A 163 6.02 -34.33 25.65
N SER A 164 5.22 -33.30 25.31
CA SER A 164 5.62 -32.16 24.48
C SER A 164 5.99 -30.91 25.29
N THR A 165 5.92 -30.97 26.63
CA THR A 165 6.57 -29.97 27.49
C THR A 165 8.09 -30.12 27.35
N PRO A 166 8.85 -29.02 27.18
CA PRO A 166 10.30 -29.09 27.15
C PRO A 166 10.79 -29.70 28.47
N THR A 167 11.41 -30.89 28.38
CA THR A 167 11.76 -31.70 29.55
C THR A 167 12.84 -31.06 30.41
N THR A 168 12.62 -31.03 31.72
CA THR A 168 13.47 -30.48 32.77
C THR A 168 14.67 -31.37 33.16
N HIS A 169 15.32 -32.07 32.22
CA HIS A 169 16.49 -32.90 32.55
C HIS A 169 17.83 -32.16 32.34
N PRO A 170 18.66 -31.95 33.38
CA PRO A 170 19.95 -31.24 33.28
C PRO A 170 21.07 -32.01 32.53
N GLY A 171 20.74 -33.05 31.77
CA GLY A 171 21.71 -34.05 31.30
C GLY A 171 21.76 -34.30 29.79
N ASN A 172 20.93 -33.65 28.97
CA ASN A 172 20.89 -33.91 27.53
C ASN A 172 20.86 -32.62 26.71
N ILE A 173 21.80 -31.73 27.01
CA ILE A 173 21.95 -30.40 26.40
C ILE A 173 22.71 -30.46 25.05
N HIS A 174 22.69 -31.60 24.32
CA HIS A 174 23.50 -31.77 23.11
C HIS A 174 22.73 -32.07 21.83
N ASN A 175 21.40 -32.25 21.86
CA ASN A 175 20.61 -32.55 20.65
C ASN A 175 19.39 -31.63 20.43
N GLU A 176 19.36 -30.44 21.05
CA GLU A 176 18.25 -29.48 20.90
C GLU A 176 18.43 -28.46 19.76
N HIS A 177 19.34 -28.72 18.82
CA HIS A 177 19.46 -27.91 17.59
C HIS A 177 18.31 -28.09 16.58
N HIS A 178 17.30 -28.92 16.89
CA HIS A 178 16.15 -29.18 16.02
C HIS A 178 14.87 -28.43 16.42
N LEU A 179 14.93 -27.47 17.34
CA LEU A 179 13.79 -26.65 17.79
C LEU A 179 13.27 -25.64 16.72
N VAL A 180 13.87 -25.60 15.53
CA VAL A 180 13.53 -24.69 14.41
C VAL A 180 13.37 -25.43 13.06
N GLN A 181 13.19 -26.76 13.03
CA GLN A 181 12.91 -27.44 11.74
C GLN A 181 11.39 -27.58 11.46
N PRO A 182 10.89 -27.04 10.32
CA PRO A 182 9.52 -27.22 9.87
C PRO A 182 9.41 -28.56 9.14
N GLY A 183 8.97 -29.62 9.83
CA GLY A 183 8.82 -30.94 9.20
C GLY A 183 7.99 -31.99 9.94
N GLY A 184 7.46 -31.70 11.13
CA GLY A 184 6.54 -32.59 11.83
C GLY A 184 5.11 -32.07 11.74
N HIS A 185 4.16 -32.93 11.41
CA HIS A 185 2.74 -32.61 11.16
C HIS A 185 1.95 -32.01 12.35
N THR A 186 2.59 -31.58 13.43
CA THR A 186 1.94 -30.96 14.60
C THR A 186 2.74 -29.75 15.11
N THR A 187 2.80 -28.67 14.32
CA THR A 187 3.41 -27.38 14.69
C THR A 187 2.56 -26.57 15.69
N GLN A 188 1.27 -26.87 15.83
CA GLN A 188 0.29 -26.04 16.55
C GLN A 188 0.31 -26.14 18.09
N PRO A 189 0.52 -27.30 18.73
CA PRO A 189 0.62 -27.39 20.19
C PRO A 189 1.77 -26.55 20.77
N ARG A 190 2.85 -26.40 19.99
CA ARG A 190 4.07 -25.67 20.38
C ARG A 190 3.90 -24.15 20.42
N VAL A 191 2.97 -23.60 19.64
CA VAL A 191 2.68 -22.15 19.57
C VAL A 191 1.97 -21.65 20.85
N ILE A 192 1.22 -22.52 21.53
CA ILE A 192 0.52 -22.11 22.76
C ILE A 192 1.50 -21.75 23.88
N TYR A 193 2.63 -22.46 23.97
CA TYR A 193 3.63 -22.17 24.99
C TYR A 193 4.44 -20.89 24.70
N THR A 194 4.43 -20.39 23.46
CA THR A 194 5.01 -19.09 23.11
C THR A 194 4.06 -17.92 23.34
N MET A 195 2.76 -18.17 23.53
CA MET A 195 1.77 -17.19 23.96
C MET A 195 1.92 -16.85 25.46
N ASN A 196 1.06 -15.95 25.97
CA ASN A 196 0.94 -15.59 27.39
C ASN A 196 0.34 -16.75 28.21
N THR A 197 1.12 -17.81 28.37
CA THR A 197 0.71 -19.09 28.97
C THR A 197 1.53 -19.41 30.21
N ILE A 198 0.84 -19.92 31.23
CA ILE A 198 1.41 -20.49 32.45
C ILE A 198 0.98 -21.96 32.56
N LEU A 199 1.94 -22.81 32.91
CA LEU A 199 1.71 -24.23 33.17
C LEU A 199 1.74 -24.50 34.68
N PHE A 200 0.74 -25.20 35.19
CA PHE A 200 0.72 -25.74 36.54
C PHE A 200 1.07 -27.22 36.52
N ASN A 201 2.16 -27.58 37.19
CA ASN A 201 2.52 -28.97 37.44
C ASN A 201 2.29 -29.35 38.90
N LEU A 202 1.89 -30.60 39.12
CA LEU A 202 1.80 -31.21 40.44
C LEU A 202 3.19 -31.77 40.79
N GLU A 203 3.83 -31.26 41.86
CA GLU A 203 5.01 -31.93 42.41
C GLU A 203 4.55 -33.02 43.38
N ASP A 204 4.71 -34.29 42.97
CA ASP A 204 4.33 -35.48 43.73
C ASP A 204 5.39 -35.93 44.76
N THR A 205 6.34 -35.05 45.16
CA THR A 205 7.38 -35.42 46.13
C THR A 205 7.01 -35.00 47.57
N PRO A 206 6.64 -35.95 48.46
CA PRO A 206 6.44 -35.64 49.89
C PRO A 206 7.76 -35.16 50.52
N PRO A 207 7.73 -34.20 51.48
CA PRO A 207 6.62 -33.92 52.41
C PRO A 207 5.72 -32.73 52.05
N ASN A 208 5.88 -32.09 50.89
CA ASN A 208 5.12 -30.90 50.52
C ASN A 208 4.32 -31.15 49.23
N LEU A 209 3.02 -31.47 49.35
CA LEU A 209 2.08 -31.31 48.22
C LEU A 209 2.07 -29.83 47.82
N GLY A 210 2.77 -29.50 46.76
CA GLY A 210 2.90 -28.15 46.23
C GLY A 210 2.68 -28.13 44.72
N TYR A 211 2.10 -27.04 44.23
CA TYR A 211 1.95 -26.82 42.80
C TYR A 211 3.07 -25.92 42.32
N SER A 212 3.79 -26.36 41.30
CA SER A 212 4.83 -25.57 40.67
C SER A 212 4.27 -24.88 39.43
N VAL A 213 4.54 -23.58 39.34
CA VAL A 213 4.10 -22.72 38.26
C VAL A 213 5.28 -22.50 37.33
N TYR A 214 5.11 -22.86 36.07
CA TYR A 214 6.14 -22.73 35.04
C TYR A 214 5.71 -21.72 33.97
N THR A 215 6.69 -20.99 33.46
CA THR A 215 6.54 -20.16 32.27
C THR A 215 7.58 -20.58 31.23
N HIS A 216 7.17 -20.61 29.97
CA HIS A 216 8.06 -20.90 28.86
C HIS A 216 8.58 -19.57 28.26
N LEU A 217 9.89 -19.42 28.22
CA LEU A 217 10.58 -18.34 27.52
C LEU A 217 11.12 -18.89 26.20
N PRO A 218 10.54 -18.50 25.05
CA PRO A 218 11.00 -18.98 23.75
C PRO A 218 12.41 -18.49 23.40
N TYR A 219 12.80 -17.33 23.95
CA TYR A 219 14.11 -16.73 23.75
C TYR A 219 14.73 -16.36 25.09
N SER A 220 15.97 -16.77 25.29
CA SER A 220 16.81 -16.39 26.43
C SER A 220 18.29 -16.51 26.03
N PRO A 221 19.23 -15.99 26.83
CA PRO A 221 20.67 -16.12 26.55
C PRO A 221 21.15 -17.57 26.40
N GLU A 222 20.47 -18.52 27.05
CA GLU A 222 20.80 -19.95 27.02
C GLU A 222 19.92 -20.74 26.02
N GLY A 223 19.08 -20.05 25.23
CA GLY A 223 18.12 -20.67 24.31
C GLY A 223 16.69 -20.72 24.88
N ALA A 224 15.83 -21.52 24.28
CA ALA A 224 14.46 -21.70 24.78
C ALA A 224 14.49 -22.44 26.12
N GLN A 225 13.82 -21.89 27.14
CA GLN A 225 13.84 -22.48 28.49
C GLN A 225 12.48 -22.42 29.18
N VAL A 226 12.22 -23.41 30.03
CA VAL A 226 11.05 -23.46 30.90
C VAL A 226 11.50 -23.12 32.32
N LEU A 227 11.04 -21.98 32.83
CA LEU A 227 11.41 -21.50 34.15
C LEU A 227 10.30 -21.77 35.16
N ARG A 228 10.68 -22.31 36.32
CA ARG A 228 9.81 -22.41 37.49
C ARG A 228 9.72 -21.03 38.15
N VAL A 229 8.61 -20.34 37.97
CA VAL A 229 8.42 -18.94 38.40
C VAL A 229 7.79 -18.81 39.78
N ALA A 230 6.94 -19.76 40.17
CA ALA A 230 6.28 -19.72 41.47
C ALA A 230 6.00 -21.12 42.00
N VAL A 231 5.76 -21.19 43.31
CA VAL A 231 5.30 -22.38 44.01
C VAL A 231 4.10 -21.99 44.84
N TRP A 232 3.06 -22.79 44.78
CA TRP A 232 1.92 -22.69 45.66
C TRP A 232 1.92 -23.86 46.62
N THR A 233 1.70 -23.59 47.91
CA THR A 233 1.45 -24.65 48.91
C THR A 233 0.19 -24.31 49.71
N PRO A 234 -0.57 -25.31 50.20
CA PRO A 234 -1.76 -25.04 51.00
C PRO A 234 -1.50 -24.21 52.27
N ARG A 235 -0.29 -24.30 52.83
CA ARG A 235 0.08 -23.59 54.08
C ARG A 235 0.57 -22.16 53.85
N HIS A 236 1.28 -21.88 52.76
CA HIS A 236 1.96 -20.60 52.54
C HIS A 236 1.41 -19.80 51.34
N GLY A 237 0.43 -20.34 50.62
CA GLY A 237 -0.11 -19.71 49.41
C GLY A 237 0.90 -19.65 48.26
N LEU A 238 0.67 -18.73 47.32
CA LEU A 238 1.54 -18.51 46.15
C LEU A 238 2.79 -17.72 46.52
N ARG A 239 3.96 -18.32 46.33
CA ARG A 239 5.27 -17.69 46.51
C ARG A 239 6.01 -17.64 45.17
N LEU A 240 6.38 -16.44 44.74
CA LEU A 240 7.26 -16.26 43.58
C LEU A 240 8.69 -16.71 43.93
N LEU A 241 9.27 -17.53 43.07
CA LEU A 241 10.66 -18.00 43.19
C LEU A 241 11.64 -17.09 42.45
N THR A 242 11.16 -16.42 41.41
CA THR A 242 11.96 -15.52 40.57
C THR A 242 11.41 -14.10 40.62
N ALA A 243 12.23 -13.13 40.22
CA ALA A 243 11.80 -11.73 40.05
C ALA A 243 10.95 -11.51 38.78
N LEU A 244 10.77 -12.56 37.96
CA LEU A 244 9.96 -12.49 36.75
C LEU A 244 8.47 -12.44 37.13
N PRO A 245 7.67 -11.59 36.47
CA PRO A 245 6.23 -11.64 36.63
C PRO A 245 5.67 -12.97 36.10
N LEU A 246 4.50 -13.37 36.60
CA LEU A 246 3.84 -14.63 36.21
C LEU A 246 3.60 -14.72 34.68
N PHE A 247 3.28 -13.59 34.04
CA PHE A 247 3.17 -13.44 32.59
C PHE A 247 4.24 -12.44 32.11
N PRO A 248 5.47 -12.90 31.82
CA PRO A 248 6.54 -12.03 31.35
C PRO A 248 6.34 -11.63 29.88
N GLU A 249 6.89 -10.48 29.51
CA GLU A 249 7.00 -10.08 28.10
C GLU A 249 8.06 -10.95 27.43
N LYS A 250 7.66 -11.75 26.43
CA LYS A 250 8.50 -12.81 25.83
C LYS A 250 9.27 -12.40 24.58
N PHE A 251 8.89 -11.27 23.96
CA PHE A 251 9.39 -10.85 22.65
C PHE A 251 10.10 -9.50 22.67
N SER A 252 10.49 -9.01 23.87
CA SER A 252 11.27 -7.79 24.01
C SER A 252 12.72 -7.93 23.51
N ASN A 253 13.26 -9.16 23.51
CA ASN A 253 14.60 -9.48 23.03
C ASN A 253 14.63 -10.94 22.55
N PHE A 254 15.14 -11.17 21.35
CA PHE A 254 15.23 -12.49 20.72
C PHE A 254 16.58 -13.17 20.98
N HIS A 255 17.50 -12.50 21.68
CA HIS A 255 18.80 -13.03 22.13
C HIS A 255 19.67 -13.61 21.00
N GLY A 256 19.61 -13.01 19.80
CA GLY A 256 20.37 -13.44 18.63
C GLY A 256 19.73 -14.60 17.86
N ALA A 257 18.51 -15.00 18.21
CA ALA A 257 17.80 -16.07 17.53
C ALA A 257 17.56 -15.75 16.05
N GLU A 258 17.51 -16.81 15.25
CA GLU A 258 17.26 -16.74 13.81
C GLU A 258 15.76 -16.67 13.53
N VAL A 259 15.34 -15.62 12.82
CA VAL A 259 13.94 -15.35 12.48
C VAL A 259 13.74 -15.57 10.98
N ASN A 260 12.86 -16.53 10.68
CA ASN A 260 12.52 -16.90 9.31
C ASN A 260 11.58 -15.86 8.69
N VAL A 261 12.04 -15.24 7.61
CA VAL A 261 11.32 -14.17 6.90
C VAL A 261 11.16 -14.56 5.45
N THR A 262 9.97 -14.35 4.89
CA THR A 262 9.71 -14.57 3.47
C THR A 262 9.78 -13.26 2.71
N VAL A 263 10.35 -13.30 1.51
CA VAL A 263 10.54 -12.10 0.69
C VAL A 263 10.44 -12.45 -0.79
N GLN A 264 9.84 -11.55 -1.55
CA GLN A 264 9.98 -11.48 -3.01
C GLN A 264 10.68 -10.17 -3.37
N PRO A 265 11.77 -10.20 -4.17
CA PRO A 265 12.44 -8.98 -4.61
C PRO A 265 11.49 -8.02 -5.33
N TRP A 266 11.38 -6.80 -4.80
CA TRP A 266 10.49 -5.76 -5.32
C TRP A 266 11.14 -4.38 -5.15
N PRO A 267 11.81 -3.85 -6.17
CA PRO A 267 12.45 -2.54 -6.07
C PRO A 267 11.43 -1.40 -5.89
N PRO A 268 11.71 -0.38 -5.06
CA PRO A 268 12.92 -0.18 -4.22
C PRO A 268 12.82 -0.72 -2.78
N TYR A 269 11.84 -1.58 -2.50
CA TYR A 269 11.53 -2.08 -1.16
C TYR A 269 12.48 -3.16 -0.68
N TRP A 270 12.74 -4.13 -1.56
CA TRP A 270 13.70 -5.19 -1.32
C TRP A 270 14.41 -5.53 -2.62
N MET A 271 15.73 -5.40 -2.63
CA MET A 271 16.62 -5.63 -3.76
C MET A 271 17.70 -6.60 -3.33
N GLU A 272 17.99 -7.56 -4.20
CA GLU A 272 18.99 -8.60 -3.96
C GLU A 272 20.13 -8.43 -4.96
N THR A 273 21.35 -8.34 -4.47
CA THR A 273 22.57 -8.32 -5.29
C THR A 273 23.43 -9.50 -4.89
N LYS A 274 23.81 -10.33 -5.87
CA LYS A 274 24.70 -11.47 -5.64
C LYS A 274 26.11 -11.06 -6.08
N GLU A 275 27.01 -10.93 -5.13
CA GLU A 275 28.41 -10.61 -5.38
C GLU A 275 29.25 -11.87 -5.19
N ALA A 276 30.19 -12.12 -6.10
CA ALA A 276 31.17 -13.19 -5.92
C ALA A 276 32.19 -12.73 -4.87
N ALA A 277 32.25 -13.40 -3.72
CA ALA A 277 33.30 -13.17 -2.74
C ALA A 277 34.65 -13.64 -3.30
N ALA A 278 35.74 -13.13 -2.72
CA ALA A 278 37.11 -13.49 -3.08
C ALA A 278 37.37 -15.02 -3.01
N ASP A 279 36.58 -15.75 -2.23
CA ASP A 279 36.69 -17.19 -1.98
C ASP A 279 35.90 -18.04 -3.01
N GLY A 280 35.24 -17.42 -3.99
CA GLY A 280 34.40 -18.09 -4.99
C GLY A 280 32.96 -18.39 -4.53
N ASN A 281 32.63 -18.13 -3.27
CA ASN A 281 31.26 -18.19 -2.75
C ASN A 281 30.47 -16.90 -3.10
N PHE A 282 29.20 -17.04 -3.46
CA PHE A 282 28.34 -15.88 -3.69
C PHE A 282 27.79 -15.35 -2.37
N VAL A 283 28.10 -14.10 -2.04
CA VAL A 283 27.49 -13.39 -0.91
C VAL A 283 26.30 -12.60 -1.46
N THR A 284 25.14 -12.86 -0.87
CA THR A 284 23.92 -12.14 -1.23
C THR A 284 23.77 -10.93 -0.32
N THR A 285 23.81 -9.73 -0.91
CA THR A 285 23.58 -8.47 -0.21
C THR A 285 22.16 -7.98 -0.50
N TYR A 286 21.51 -7.47 0.55
CA TYR A 286 20.15 -6.94 0.46
C TYR A 286 20.18 -5.42 0.63
N GLU A 287 19.37 -4.73 -0.17
CA GLU A 287 19.14 -3.29 -0.09
C GLU A 287 17.63 -3.01 -0.21
N GLY A 288 17.17 -1.83 0.19
CA GLY A 288 15.78 -1.41 0.05
C GLY A 288 15.18 -0.88 1.35
N CYS A 289 14.08 -0.13 1.26
CA CYS A 289 13.48 0.52 2.42
C CYS A 289 12.86 -0.47 3.41
N ASP A 290 12.18 -1.52 2.93
CA ASP A 290 11.63 -2.57 3.79
C ASP A 290 12.74 -3.44 4.41
N TYR A 291 13.82 -3.70 3.66
CA TYR A 291 14.99 -4.38 4.21
C TYR A 291 15.67 -3.56 5.31
N LEU A 292 15.90 -2.26 5.07
CA LEU A 292 16.50 -1.38 6.07
C LEU A 292 15.62 -1.28 7.32
N ALA A 293 14.30 -1.17 7.15
CA ALA A 293 13.36 -1.19 8.26
C ALA A 293 13.46 -2.50 9.06
N LEU A 294 13.42 -3.67 8.39
CA LEU A 294 13.53 -4.95 9.07
C LEU A 294 14.89 -5.12 9.75
N LYS A 295 15.99 -4.66 9.13
CA LYS A 295 17.33 -4.69 9.70
C LYS A 295 17.42 -3.84 10.97
N THR A 296 16.78 -2.67 10.99
CA THR A 296 16.74 -1.83 12.20
C THR A 296 15.88 -2.48 13.29
N VAL A 297 14.74 -3.10 12.93
CA VAL A 297 13.94 -3.91 13.86
C VAL A 297 14.80 -5.05 14.42
N SER A 298 15.56 -5.76 13.59
CA SER A 298 16.38 -6.89 14.00
C SER A 298 17.50 -6.50 14.95
N GLN A 299 18.09 -5.32 14.75
CA GLN A 299 19.06 -4.74 15.68
C GLN A 299 18.42 -4.33 17.01
N THR A 300 17.19 -3.82 16.98
CA THR A 300 16.47 -3.34 18.17
C THR A 300 15.97 -4.50 19.04
N LEU A 301 15.38 -5.51 18.42
CA LEU A 301 14.87 -6.71 19.08
C LEU A 301 15.90 -7.83 19.19
N ASN A 302 17.12 -7.59 18.67
CA ASN A 302 18.28 -8.49 18.72
C ASN A 302 17.98 -9.90 18.17
N PHE A 303 17.63 -9.97 16.87
CA PHE A 303 17.51 -11.21 16.11
C PHE A 303 18.31 -11.17 14.80
N THR A 304 18.60 -12.33 14.25
CA THR A 304 19.20 -12.49 12.92
C THR A 304 18.13 -12.81 11.88
N ILE A 305 18.23 -12.21 10.70
CA ILE A 305 17.24 -12.38 9.62
C ILE A 305 17.66 -13.57 8.75
N ASN A 306 16.81 -14.59 8.68
CA ASN A 306 16.95 -15.68 7.72
C ASN A 306 15.91 -15.56 6.62
N VAL A 307 16.36 -15.29 5.40
CA VAL A 307 15.49 -15.13 4.23
C VAL A 307 15.17 -16.49 3.64
N PHE A 308 13.93 -16.93 3.82
CA PHE A 308 13.43 -18.15 3.20
C PHE A 308 13.16 -17.92 1.71
N PRO A 309 13.69 -18.78 0.82
CA PRO A 309 13.45 -18.66 -0.60
C PRO A 309 11.96 -18.87 -0.91
N THR A 310 11.40 -18.00 -1.74
CA THR A 310 10.03 -18.12 -2.25
C THR A 310 10.03 -17.89 -3.76
N TYR A 311 9.09 -18.48 -4.49
CA TYR A 311 8.96 -18.32 -5.94
C TYR A 311 7.84 -17.34 -6.33
N SER A 312 6.88 -17.10 -5.44
CA SER A 312 5.78 -16.18 -5.68
C SER A 312 5.30 -15.47 -4.42
N TRP A 313 4.61 -14.34 -4.59
CA TRP A 313 3.92 -13.65 -3.50
C TRP A 313 2.89 -14.53 -2.78
N GLY A 314 2.17 -15.37 -3.54
CA GLY A 314 1.19 -16.30 -2.97
C GLY A 314 1.84 -17.32 -2.02
N GLU A 315 3.01 -17.84 -2.39
CA GLU A 315 3.78 -18.76 -1.55
C GLU A 315 4.39 -18.07 -0.32
N ALA A 316 4.92 -16.85 -0.48
CA ALA A 316 5.46 -16.06 0.64
C ALA A 316 4.41 -15.85 1.73
N VAL A 317 3.21 -15.42 1.35
CA VAL A 317 2.10 -15.19 2.26
C VAL A 317 1.53 -16.52 2.82
N LYS A 318 1.47 -17.58 2.01
CA LYS A 318 1.04 -18.91 2.48
C LYS A 318 1.94 -19.44 3.61
N ARG A 319 3.25 -19.23 3.53
CA ARG A 319 4.19 -19.61 4.60
C ARG A 319 3.98 -18.83 5.89
N VAL A 320 3.47 -17.60 5.81
CA VAL A 320 3.07 -16.80 6.98
C VAL A 320 1.78 -17.36 7.59
N GLU A 321 0.80 -17.73 6.76
CA GLU A 321 -0.44 -18.39 7.20
C GLU A 321 -0.17 -19.71 7.92
N GLU A 322 0.78 -20.50 7.40
CA GLU A 322 1.23 -21.78 7.97
C GLU A 322 2.17 -21.60 9.19
N ARG A 323 2.47 -20.35 9.60
CA ARG A 323 3.42 -20.00 10.68
C ARG A 323 4.84 -20.56 10.48
N VAL A 324 5.23 -20.87 9.25
CA VAL A 324 6.60 -21.27 8.88
C VAL A 324 7.52 -20.05 8.85
N ALA A 325 6.99 -18.92 8.41
CA ALA A 325 7.65 -17.61 8.43
C ALA A 325 6.98 -16.68 9.45
N TYR A 326 7.79 -15.87 10.12
CA TYR A 326 7.32 -14.90 11.11
C TYR A 326 6.65 -13.70 10.45
N LEU A 327 7.13 -13.31 9.26
CA LEU A 327 6.56 -12.21 8.49
C LEU A 327 6.97 -12.31 7.02
N THR A 328 6.29 -11.54 6.19
CA THR A 328 6.73 -11.23 4.82
C THR A 328 7.27 -9.80 4.78
N ALA A 329 8.57 -9.63 4.50
CA ALA A 329 9.25 -8.33 4.62
C ALA A 329 9.18 -7.49 3.34
N VAL A 330 8.00 -7.41 2.76
CA VAL A 330 7.62 -6.40 1.77
C VAL A 330 6.19 -5.98 2.07
N TYR A 331 5.90 -4.68 2.01
CA TYR A 331 4.55 -4.16 2.28
C TYR A 331 3.48 -4.87 1.44
N HIS A 332 2.33 -5.09 2.05
CA HIS A 332 1.13 -5.57 1.39
C HIS A 332 -0.02 -4.64 1.74
N VAL A 333 -0.83 -4.28 0.74
CA VAL A 333 -2.07 -3.54 0.98
C VAL A 333 -3.00 -4.39 1.83
N ALA A 334 -3.50 -3.79 2.91
CA ALA A 334 -4.44 -4.39 3.84
C ALA A 334 -5.85 -4.34 3.25
N LEU A 335 -6.20 -5.39 2.50
CA LEU A 335 -7.52 -5.61 1.92
C LEU A 335 -8.37 -6.51 2.84
N PRO A 336 -9.70 -6.34 2.89
CA PRO A 336 -10.58 -7.16 3.74
C PRO A 336 -10.39 -8.67 3.53
N GLU A 337 -10.21 -9.12 2.29
CA GLU A 337 -9.98 -10.53 1.94
C GLU A 337 -8.65 -11.07 2.51
N ARG A 338 -7.62 -10.23 2.56
CA ARG A 338 -6.30 -10.58 3.10
C ARG A 338 -6.32 -10.65 4.63
N TRP A 339 -7.03 -9.71 5.25
CA TRP A 339 -7.26 -9.70 6.71
C TRP A 339 -7.97 -10.94 7.24
N GLN A 340 -8.71 -11.67 6.39
CA GLN A 340 -9.31 -12.94 6.79
C GLN A 340 -8.26 -14.06 6.91
N ARG A 341 -7.17 -14.00 6.14
CA ARG A 341 -6.17 -15.07 6.02
C ARG A 341 -5.00 -14.88 6.99
N TYR A 342 -4.54 -13.65 7.18
CA TYR A 342 -3.42 -13.28 8.05
C TYR A 342 -3.63 -11.87 8.63
N ASP A 343 -2.81 -11.48 9.60
CA ASP A 343 -2.84 -10.14 10.19
C ASP A 343 -1.72 -9.26 9.61
N PHE A 344 -1.76 -7.97 9.86
CA PHE A 344 -0.77 -7.01 9.40
C PHE A 344 -0.09 -6.33 10.58
N THR A 345 1.16 -5.89 10.41
CA THR A 345 1.79 -4.95 11.34
C THR A 345 1.09 -3.59 11.35
N TYR A 346 1.57 -2.67 12.18
CA TYR A 346 1.29 -1.24 12.07
C TYR A 346 1.42 -0.80 10.60
N ILE A 347 0.46 0.04 10.16
CA ILE A 347 0.44 0.60 8.81
C ILE A 347 1.48 1.71 8.76
N PHE A 348 2.66 1.39 8.23
CA PHE A 348 3.78 2.33 8.11
C PHE A 348 3.89 2.95 6.70
N GLU A 349 3.11 2.46 5.73
CA GLU A 349 3.08 3.03 4.38
C GLU A 349 1.68 3.07 3.80
N PHE A 350 1.39 4.14 3.05
CA PHE A 350 0.25 4.19 2.15
C PHE A 350 0.72 3.91 0.73
N ASN A 351 0.33 2.76 0.19
CA ASN A 351 0.56 2.41 -1.20
C ASN A 351 -0.18 3.38 -2.10
N GLN A 352 0.54 4.35 -2.65
CA GLN A 352 0.04 5.31 -3.62
C GLN A 352 0.05 4.68 -5.01
N MET A 353 -1.04 3.99 -5.38
CA MET A 353 -1.16 3.46 -6.74
C MET A 353 -1.32 4.63 -7.71
N SER A 354 -0.43 4.73 -8.70
CA SER A 354 -0.38 5.82 -9.67
C SER A 354 -0.07 5.24 -11.05
N PHE A 355 -0.09 6.08 -12.08
CA PHE A 355 0.12 5.64 -13.45
C PHE A 355 1.15 6.53 -14.16
N ALA A 356 1.88 5.91 -15.08
CA ALA A 356 2.89 6.56 -15.89
C ALA A 356 2.53 6.49 -17.38
N LEU A 357 2.78 7.59 -18.10
CA LEU A 357 2.62 7.71 -19.54
C LEU A 357 3.83 8.38 -20.16
N ALA A 358 3.99 8.23 -21.49
CA ALA A 358 4.90 9.05 -22.28
C ALA A 358 4.59 10.54 -22.09
N LYS A 359 5.63 11.35 -21.90
CA LYS A 359 5.49 12.80 -21.98
C LYS A 359 4.97 13.15 -23.37
N PRO A 360 3.87 13.92 -23.47
CA PRO A 360 3.31 14.23 -24.77
C PRO A 360 4.32 15.05 -25.57
N GLY A 361 4.54 14.63 -26.82
CA GLY A 361 5.35 15.38 -27.77
C GLY A 361 4.77 16.76 -28.05
N LEU A 362 5.61 17.69 -28.50
CA LEU A 362 5.12 18.97 -28.99
C LEU A 362 4.29 18.73 -30.26
N LYS A 363 3.14 19.42 -30.37
CA LYS A 363 2.36 19.42 -31.61
C LYS A 363 3.21 19.93 -32.79
N PRO A 364 2.90 19.51 -34.04
CA PRO A 364 3.59 19.99 -35.23
C PRO A 364 3.66 21.52 -35.27
N ARG A 365 4.88 22.06 -35.37
CA ARG A 365 5.15 23.51 -35.22
C ARG A 365 4.61 24.37 -36.37
N LEU A 366 4.06 23.75 -37.41
CA LEU A 366 3.41 24.44 -38.54
C LEU A 366 2.12 25.18 -38.13
N GLU A 367 1.39 24.67 -37.14
CA GLU A 367 0.17 25.30 -36.63
C GLU A 367 0.46 26.51 -35.72
N SER A 368 1.73 26.77 -35.38
CA SER A 368 2.10 27.82 -34.42
C SER A 368 1.82 29.24 -34.92
N LEU A 369 1.66 29.45 -36.23
CA LEU A 369 1.31 30.75 -36.80
C LEU A 369 -0.18 31.09 -36.69
N TYR A 370 -1.04 30.08 -36.66
CA TYR A 370 -2.48 30.27 -36.53
C TYR A 370 -2.91 30.42 -35.06
N TYR A 371 -2.25 29.66 -34.18
CA TYR A 371 -2.50 29.58 -32.75
C TYR A 371 -2.46 30.90 -31.92
N PRO A 372 -1.74 31.98 -32.30
CA PRO A 372 -1.63 33.19 -31.47
C PRO A 372 -2.93 33.96 -31.25
N LEU A 373 -3.93 33.74 -32.12
CA LEU A 373 -5.26 34.32 -32.03
C LEU A 373 -6.30 33.19 -32.07
N THR A 374 -7.40 33.37 -31.35
CA THR A 374 -8.48 32.38 -31.35
C THR A 374 -9.28 32.44 -32.65
N ASN A 375 -10.04 31.37 -32.94
CA ASN A 375 -10.86 31.26 -34.14
C ASN A 375 -11.85 32.43 -34.27
N GLU A 376 -12.39 32.89 -33.15
CA GLU A 376 -13.36 34.00 -33.08
C GLU A 376 -12.71 35.32 -33.49
N VAL A 377 -11.46 35.56 -33.09
CA VAL A 377 -10.71 36.77 -33.47
C VAL A 377 -10.34 36.73 -34.94
N TRP A 378 -9.89 35.57 -35.46
CA TRP A 378 -9.64 35.40 -36.89
C TRP A 378 -10.88 35.66 -37.73
N ALA A 379 -12.04 35.14 -37.31
CA ALA A 379 -13.31 35.41 -37.96
C ALA A 379 -13.67 36.90 -37.89
N GLY A 380 -13.45 37.57 -36.75
CA GLY A 380 -13.65 39.01 -36.59
C GLY A 380 -12.77 39.84 -37.53
N VAL A 381 -11.48 39.50 -37.64
CA VAL A 381 -10.54 40.16 -38.57
C VAL A 381 -11.00 39.98 -40.02
N LEU A 382 -11.44 38.77 -40.40
CA LEU A 382 -11.97 38.50 -41.74
C LEU A 382 -13.22 39.34 -42.03
N VAL A 383 -14.16 39.43 -41.09
CA VAL A 383 -15.38 40.24 -41.22
C VAL A 383 -15.04 41.71 -41.42
N ILE A 384 -14.13 42.25 -40.59
CA ILE A 384 -13.73 43.66 -40.68
C ILE A 384 -12.96 43.93 -41.99
N LEU A 385 -12.13 42.98 -42.45
CA LEU A 385 -11.40 43.08 -43.72
C LEU A 385 -12.34 43.16 -44.93
N LEU A 386 -13.52 42.54 -44.87
CA LEU A 386 -14.56 42.65 -45.91
C LEU A 386 -15.41 43.91 -45.75
N LEU A 387 -15.70 44.31 -44.51
CA LEU A 387 -16.52 45.47 -44.18
C LEU A 387 -15.83 46.80 -44.52
N MET A 388 -14.54 46.93 -44.25
CA MET A 388 -13.80 48.19 -44.42
C MET A 388 -13.75 48.66 -45.88
N PRO A 389 -13.39 47.84 -46.88
CA PRO A 389 -13.45 48.25 -48.29
C PRO A 389 -14.88 48.58 -48.73
N ALA A 390 -15.90 47.90 -48.18
CA ALA A 390 -17.31 48.22 -48.48
C ALA A 390 -17.71 49.61 -47.93
N ILE A 391 -17.27 49.96 -46.71
CA ILE A 391 -17.50 51.29 -46.13
C ILE A 391 -16.78 52.37 -46.94
N PHE A 392 -15.51 52.16 -47.29
CA PHE A 392 -14.78 53.08 -48.17
C PHE A 392 -15.49 53.22 -49.51
N TYR A 393 -15.92 52.11 -50.12
CA TYR A 393 -16.69 52.12 -51.36
C TYR A 393 -17.98 52.96 -51.25
N VAL A 394 -18.75 52.85 -50.16
CA VAL A 394 -19.98 53.64 -49.95
C VAL A 394 -19.65 55.14 -49.79
N ILE A 395 -18.64 55.48 -48.99
CA ILE A 395 -18.21 56.87 -48.78
C ILE A 395 -17.75 57.50 -50.10
N TYR A 396 -17.00 56.76 -50.92
CA TYR A 396 -16.50 57.25 -52.21
C TYR A 396 -17.57 57.24 -53.30
N ARG A 397 -18.47 56.25 -53.36
CA ARG A 397 -19.60 56.20 -54.31
C ARG A 397 -20.59 57.34 -54.08
N GLY A 398 -20.78 57.77 -52.83
CA GLY A 398 -21.52 59.00 -52.51
C GLY A 398 -20.97 60.24 -53.23
N ARG A 399 -19.71 60.18 -53.70
CA ARG A 399 -18.98 61.25 -54.38
C ARG A 399 -18.83 61.06 -55.89
N GLU A 400 -19.24 59.93 -56.48
CA GLU A 400 -19.24 59.73 -57.95
C GLU A 400 -20.11 60.79 -58.67
N LYS A 401 -21.05 61.41 -57.93
CA LYS A 401 -21.80 62.61 -58.36
C LYS A 401 -20.96 63.88 -58.58
N GLN A 402 -19.67 63.90 -58.26
CA GLN A 402 -18.75 65.05 -58.43
C GLN A 402 -17.47 64.74 -59.23
N GLY A 403 -17.45 63.67 -60.03
CA GLY A 403 -16.42 63.47 -61.08
C GLY A 403 -15.18 62.65 -60.70
N GLY A 404 -15.22 61.85 -59.62
CA GLY A 404 -14.13 60.91 -59.28
C GLY A 404 -14.34 59.52 -59.87
N ARG A 405 -13.35 58.97 -60.59
CA ARG A 405 -13.32 57.56 -61.02
C ARG A 405 -12.96 56.66 -59.84
N LEU A 406 -13.89 55.83 -59.35
CA LEU A 406 -13.57 54.79 -58.35
C LEU A 406 -12.82 53.61 -58.99
N ARG A 407 -11.72 53.18 -58.37
CA ARG A 407 -11.07 51.89 -58.67
C ARG A 407 -11.18 51.00 -57.44
N VAL A 408 -12.23 50.16 -57.39
CA VAL A 408 -12.53 49.27 -56.25
C VAL A 408 -11.34 48.40 -55.84
N GLY A 409 -10.55 47.92 -56.80
CA GLY A 409 -9.35 47.11 -56.52
C GLY A 409 -8.24 47.86 -55.78
N ALA A 410 -8.08 49.17 -56.03
CA ALA A 410 -7.05 49.97 -55.35
C ALA A 410 -7.38 50.19 -53.87
N GLU A 411 -8.66 50.39 -53.54
CA GLU A 411 -9.13 50.58 -52.17
C GLU A 411 -8.94 49.31 -51.31
N VAL A 412 -9.24 48.14 -51.89
CA VAL A 412 -9.02 46.84 -51.22
C VAL A 412 -7.53 46.63 -50.94
N LEU A 413 -6.67 46.96 -51.90
CA LEU A 413 -5.21 46.89 -51.76
C LEU A 413 -4.69 47.86 -50.70
N GLU A 414 -5.29 49.05 -50.57
CA GLU A 414 -4.90 50.04 -49.57
C GLU A 414 -5.29 49.60 -48.15
N VAL A 415 -6.53 49.13 -47.95
CA VAL A 415 -7.00 48.59 -46.67
C VAL A 415 -6.15 47.39 -46.23
N MET A 416 -5.87 46.47 -47.15
CA MET A 416 -5.02 45.31 -46.91
C MET A 416 -3.56 45.72 -46.64
N GLY A 417 -3.04 46.68 -47.41
CA GLY A 417 -1.67 47.19 -47.28
C GLY A 417 -1.41 47.85 -45.92
N ILE A 418 -2.40 48.60 -45.40
CA ILE A 418 -2.33 49.17 -44.05
C ILE A 418 -2.35 48.07 -42.98
N LEU A 419 -3.17 47.03 -43.13
CA LEU A 419 -3.27 45.93 -42.17
C LEU A 419 -1.96 45.12 -42.06
N VAL A 420 -1.30 44.86 -43.20
CA VAL A 420 -0.03 44.11 -43.25
C VAL A 420 1.18 45.03 -42.96
N GLY A 421 0.98 46.34 -42.88
CA GLY A 421 2.02 47.33 -42.56
C GLY A 421 2.96 47.65 -43.73
N GLN A 422 2.48 47.56 -44.97
CA GLN A 422 3.29 47.80 -46.17
C GLN A 422 3.31 49.27 -46.63
N ASN A 423 2.16 49.95 -46.74
CA ASN A 423 2.12 51.31 -47.29
C ASN A 423 1.05 52.20 -46.62
N LEU A 424 1.37 53.49 -46.47
CA LEU A 424 0.37 54.55 -46.25
C LEU A 424 -0.23 54.99 -47.60
N PRO A 425 -1.48 55.49 -47.62
CA PRO A 425 -2.11 56.00 -48.84
C PRO A 425 -1.25 57.11 -49.48
N GLN A 426 -0.96 57.01 -50.78
CA GLN A 426 -0.25 58.08 -51.51
C GLN A 426 -1.08 59.37 -51.56
N GLN A 427 -2.40 59.28 -51.44
CA GLN A 427 -3.31 60.41 -51.35
C GLN A 427 -4.29 60.17 -50.19
N LEU A 428 -4.18 60.96 -49.14
CA LEU A 428 -5.14 60.90 -48.03
C LEU A 428 -6.52 61.37 -48.49
N PRO A 429 -7.61 60.79 -47.97
CA PRO A 429 -8.95 61.26 -48.28
C PRO A 429 -9.05 62.77 -47.99
N PRO A 430 -9.56 63.60 -48.90
CA PRO A 430 -9.69 65.04 -48.67
C PRO A 430 -10.77 65.39 -47.64
N ILE A 431 -11.65 64.44 -47.28
CA ILE A 431 -12.77 64.64 -46.33
C ILE A 431 -12.35 64.22 -44.92
N THR A 432 -12.71 65.01 -43.91
CA THR A 432 -12.42 64.75 -42.49
C THR A 432 -12.94 63.38 -42.02
N SER A 433 -14.11 62.93 -42.47
CA SER A 433 -14.67 61.61 -42.12
C SER A 433 -13.85 60.45 -42.67
N GLY A 434 -13.36 60.54 -43.92
CA GLY A 434 -12.47 59.56 -44.51
C GLY A 434 -11.11 59.52 -43.80
N ARG A 435 -10.58 60.68 -43.41
CA ARG A 435 -9.35 60.78 -42.60
C ARG A 435 -9.52 60.12 -41.23
N LEU A 436 -10.64 60.37 -40.56
CA LEU A 436 -10.95 59.75 -39.26
C LEU A 436 -11.05 58.23 -39.39
N LEU A 437 -11.65 57.73 -40.47
CA LEU A 437 -11.75 56.29 -40.75
C LEU A 437 -10.37 55.67 -41.02
N VAL A 438 -9.51 56.33 -41.80
CA VAL A 438 -8.12 55.87 -42.02
C VAL A 438 -7.33 55.87 -40.71
N VAL A 439 -7.47 56.90 -39.87
CA VAL A 439 -6.82 56.95 -38.54
C VAL A 439 -7.33 55.81 -37.65
N ALA A 440 -8.63 55.56 -37.61
CA ALA A 440 -9.21 54.44 -36.87
C ALA A 440 -8.71 53.08 -37.39
N TRP A 441 -8.60 52.92 -38.71
CA TRP A 441 -8.05 51.72 -39.33
C TRP A 441 -6.57 51.51 -39.01
N LEU A 442 -5.77 52.57 -39.00
CA LEU A 442 -4.37 52.53 -38.60
C LEU A 442 -4.21 52.12 -37.14
N VAL A 443 -5.04 52.66 -36.23
CA VAL A 443 -5.03 52.26 -34.82
C VAL A 443 -5.42 50.79 -34.67
N PHE A 444 -6.45 50.32 -35.38
CA PHE A 444 -6.85 48.92 -35.38
C PHE A 444 -5.74 47.99 -35.90
N ALA A 445 -5.17 48.32 -37.07
CA ALA A 445 -4.08 47.56 -37.67
C ALA A 445 -2.85 47.50 -36.76
N LEU A 446 -2.52 48.60 -36.08
CA LEU A 446 -1.46 48.65 -35.09
C LEU A 446 -1.77 47.74 -33.90
N ILE A 447 -2.98 47.80 -33.33
CA ILE A 447 -3.37 46.99 -32.17
C ILE A 447 -3.34 45.50 -32.54
N ILE A 448 -3.99 45.09 -33.62
CA ILE A 448 -4.02 43.68 -34.03
C ILE A 448 -2.63 43.19 -34.44
N GLY A 449 -1.87 43.99 -35.20
CA GLY A 449 -0.51 43.64 -35.62
C GLY A 449 0.45 43.48 -34.44
N THR A 450 0.38 44.37 -33.45
CA THR A 450 1.21 44.28 -32.23
C THR A 450 0.77 43.12 -31.33
N ALA A 451 -0.54 42.91 -31.14
CA ALA A 451 -1.06 41.78 -30.36
C ALA A 451 -0.70 40.42 -30.98
N TYR A 452 -0.85 40.28 -32.31
CA TYR A 452 -0.46 39.06 -33.02
C TYR A 452 1.04 38.80 -32.88
N ARG A 453 1.89 39.80 -33.11
CA ARG A 453 3.36 39.66 -32.97
C ARG A 453 3.74 39.29 -31.53
N GLY A 454 3.15 39.95 -30.53
CA GLY A 454 3.41 39.65 -29.11
C GLY A 454 3.01 38.23 -28.72
N ASN A 455 1.80 37.80 -29.10
CA ASN A 455 1.32 36.44 -28.82
C ASN A 455 2.09 35.37 -29.59
N LEU A 456 2.50 35.66 -30.83
CA LEU A 456 3.35 34.76 -31.61
C LEU A 456 4.71 34.58 -30.96
N THR A 457 5.34 35.67 -30.49
CA THR A 457 6.60 35.57 -29.73
C THR A 457 6.40 34.75 -28.46
N ALA A 458 5.31 34.95 -27.72
CA ALA A 458 5.00 34.14 -26.54
C ALA A 458 4.78 32.65 -26.89
N ALA A 459 4.04 32.35 -27.97
CA ALA A 459 3.75 30.98 -28.39
C ALA A 459 4.98 30.23 -28.95
N LEU A 460 5.92 30.96 -29.57
CA LEU A 460 7.18 30.39 -30.05
C LEU A 460 8.21 30.19 -28.93
N THR A 461 8.13 30.98 -27.86
CA THR A 461 9.04 30.88 -26.70
C THR A 461 8.53 29.92 -25.63
N LEU A 462 7.22 29.77 -25.47
CA LEU A 462 6.58 28.84 -24.53
C LEU A 462 5.87 27.73 -25.29
N PRO A 463 6.47 26.54 -25.42
CA PRO A 463 5.84 25.42 -26.10
C PRO A 463 4.55 25.00 -25.39
N LYS A 464 3.42 25.04 -26.10
CA LYS A 464 2.16 24.55 -25.57
C LYS A 464 2.07 23.04 -25.73
N TYR A 465 2.23 22.33 -24.61
CA TYR A 465 2.04 20.88 -24.58
C TYR A 465 0.56 20.51 -24.66
N PRO A 466 0.22 19.34 -25.24
CA PRO A 466 -1.11 18.75 -25.08
C PRO A 466 -1.47 18.61 -23.60
N PRO A 467 -2.77 18.67 -23.25
CA PRO A 467 -3.20 18.34 -21.90
C PRO A 467 -2.71 16.93 -21.54
N ARG A 468 -2.16 16.80 -20.33
CA ARG A 468 -1.67 15.53 -19.79
C ARG A 468 -2.77 14.96 -18.90
N PRO A 469 -3.22 13.73 -19.12
CA PRO A 469 -4.12 13.06 -18.19
C PRO A 469 -3.48 13.00 -16.81
N GLU A 470 -4.08 13.67 -15.82
CA GLU A 470 -3.60 13.66 -14.43
C GLU A 470 -4.48 12.82 -13.51
N ASN A 471 -5.70 12.49 -13.95
CA ASN A 471 -6.70 11.74 -13.18
C ASN A 471 -7.24 10.54 -13.97
N VAL A 472 -7.97 9.67 -13.28
CA VAL A 472 -8.50 8.42 -13.85
C VAL A 472 -9.56 8.69 -14.92
N GLU A 473 -10.38 9.72 -14.72
CA GLU A 473 -11.44 10.12 -15.65
C GLU A 473 -10.87 10.50 -17.03
N GLN A 474 -9.81 11.31 -17.05
CA GLN A 474 -9.11 11.68 -18.27
C GLN A 474 -8.32 10.50 -18.84
N LEU A 475 -7.81 9.61 -17.97
CA LEU A 475 -7.01 8.48 -18.41
C LEU A 475 -7.83 7.53 -19.29
N VAL A 476 -9.00 7.11 -18.80
CA VAL A 476 -9.84 6.10 -19.49
C VAL A 476 -10.36 6.58 -20.85
N ASP A 477 -10.41 7.90 -21.08
CA ASP A 477 -10.86 8.49 -22.34
C ASP A 477 -9.73 8.65 -23.37
N VAL A 478 -8.46 8.62 -22.94
CA VAL A 478 -7.29 8.95 -23.79
C VAL A 478 -6.48 7.71 -24.19
N VAL A 479 -6.41 6.69 -23.33
CA VAL A 479 -5.54 5.52 -23.56
C VAL A 479 -6.29 4.34 -24.14
N ASP A 480 -5.60 3.58 -24.99
CA ASP A 480 -6.16 2.36 -25.60
C ASP A 480 -6.07 1.15 -24.66
N GLY A 481 -5.23 1.23 -23.62
CA GLY A 481 -5.07 0.19 -22.62
C GLY A 481 -4.21 0.60 -21.43
N VAL A 482 -4.39 -0.11 -20.31
CA VAL A 482 -3.67 0.14 -19.06
C VAL A 482 -2.97 -1.13 -18.62
N THR A 483 -1.65 -1.14 -18.62
CA THR A 483 -0.86 -2.30 -18.20
C THR A 483 -0.63 -2.30 -16.69
N ILE A 484 -0.71 -3.48 -16.07
CA ILE A 484 -0.42 -3.69 -14.64
C ILE A 484 0.45 -4.94 -14.48
N PRO A 485 1.37 -5.03 -13.49
CA PRO A 485 2.20 -6.22 -13.28
C PRO A 485 1.38 -7.49 -12.98
N PRO A 486 2.01 -8.69 -12.90
CA PRO A 486 1.31 -9.98 -12.84
C PRO A 486 0.34 -10.17 -11.65
N TYR A 487 0.52 -9.41 -10.56
CA TYR A 487 -0.43 -9.39 -9.43
C TYR A 487 -1.73 -8.61 -9.75
N GLY A 488 -1.85 -8.04 -10.94
CA GLY A 488 -2.95 -7.18 -11.37
C GLY A 488 -4.30 -7.87 -11.51
N ASN A 489 -4.36 -9.20 -11.52
CA ASN A 489 -5.62 -9.96 -11.56
C ASN A 489 -6.59 -9.50 -10.45
N GLN A 490 -6.11 -9.44 -9.21
CA GLN A 490 -6.91 -9.02 -8.06
C GLN A 490 -7.36 -7.55 -8.19
N TRP A 491 -6.53 -6.68 -8.76
CA TRP A 491 -6.88 -5.28 -8.96
C TRP A 491 -7.94 -5.10 -10.04
N ARG A 492 -7.90 -5.91 -11.11
CA ARG A 492 -8.95 -5.91 -12.14
C ARG A 492 -10.31 -6.27 -11.53
N GLU A 493 -10.37 -7.33 -10.74
CA GLU A 493 -11.59 -7.75 -10.03
C GLU A 493 -12.07 -6.68 -9.05
N PHE A 494 -11.15 -6.08 -8.28
CA PHE A 494 -11.44 -5.01 -7.34
C PHE A 494 -12.06 -3.78 -8.02
N PHE A 495 -11.49 -3.32 -9.14
CA PHE A 495 -12.02 -2.17 -9.87
C PHE A 495 -13.34 -2.49 -10.58
N ALA A 496 -13.51 -3.71 -11.09
CA ALA A 496 -14.77 -4.17 -11.70
C ALA A 496 -15.93 -4.22 -10.69
N ALA A 497 -15.63 -4.55 -9.42
CA ALA A 497 -16.61 -4.56 -8.33
C ALA A 497 -16.99 -3.15 -7.81
N SER A 498 -16.35 -2.08 -8.32
CA SER A 498 -16.64 -0.71 -7.90
C SER A 498 -18.03 -0.24 -8.36
N ASN A 499 -18.64 0.67 -7.60
CA ASN A 499 -19.90 1.31 -7.99
C ASN A 499 -19.71 2.43 -9.02
N SER A 500 -18.48 2.92 -9.23
CA SER A 500 -18.18 4.01 -10.15
C SER A 500 -17.90 3.50 -11.56
N ASP A 501 -18.57 4.08 -12.54
CA ASP A 501 -18.43 3.70 -13.96
C ASP A 501 -17.02 3.96 -14.50
N VAL A 502 -16.31 4.95 -13.96
CA VAL A 502 -14.92 5.26 -14.34
C VAL A 502 -13.98 4.11 -13.97
N TYR A 503 -14.14 3.54 -12.77
CA TYR A 503 -13.33 2.40 -12.33
C TYR A 503 -13.70 1.09 -13.03
N LYS A 504 -14.98 0.91 -13.41
CA LYS A 504 -15.38 -0.23 -14.27
C LYS A 504 -14.73 -0.14 -15.65
N LYS A 505 -14.78 1.03 -16.29
CA LYS A 505 -14.06 1.27 -17.55
C LYS A 505 -12.56 1.03 -17.41
N LEU A 506 -11.96 1.47 -16.31
CA LEU A 506 -10.56 1.17 -16.01
C LEU A 506 -10.31 -0.34 -15.91
N ALA A 507 -11.21 -1.10 -15.27
CA ALA A 507 -11.11 -2.56 -15.18
C ALA A 507 -11.15 -3.24 -16.56
N ASP A 508 -11.97 -2.74 -17.48
CA ASP A 508 -12.06 -3.25 -18.84
C ASP A 508 -10.80 -2.96 -19.66
N LEU A 509 -10.16 -1.80 -19.44
CA LEU A 509 -8.91 -1.39 -20.08
C LEU A 509 -7.66 -2.05 -19.46
N LEU A 510 -7.76 -2.65 -18.28
CA LEU A 510 -6.64 -3.23 -17.57
C LEU A 510 -6.14 -4.50 -18.25
N VAL A 511 -4.92 -4.48 -18.77
CA VAL A 511 -4.20 -5.62 -19.33
C VAL A 511 -3.12 -6.07 -18.35
N ILE A 512 -3.11 -7.35 -18.01
CA ILE A 512 -2.06 -7.90 -17.15
C ILE A 512 -0.81 -8.03 -18.01
N GLY A 513 0.10 -7.08 -17.80
CA GLY A 513 1.38 -7.02 -18.48
C GLY A 513 2.42 -7.89 -17.79
N PRO A 514 3.59 -8.07 -18.44
CA PRO A 514 4.74 -8.77 -17.87
C PRO A 514 5.42 -7.91 -16.79
N SER A 515 6.72 -7.67 -16.83
CA SER A 515 7.40 -6.88 -15.79
C SER A 515 6.99 -5.40 -15.81
N THR A 516 7.13 -4.71 -14.67
CA THR A 516 6.91 -3.26 -14.57
C THR A 516 7.76 -2.48 -15.60
N ARG A 517 8.97 -2.97 -15.89
CA ARG A 517 9.85 -2.37 -16.90
C ARG A 517 9.28 -2.47 -18.31
N GLU A 518 8.79 -3.64 -18.69
CA GLU A 518 8.17 -3.85 -20.00
C GLU A 518 6.87 -3.05 -20.14
N GLY A 519 6.05 -2.98 -19.08
CA GLY A 519 4.87 -2.13 -19.08
C GLY A 519 5.20 -0.63 -19.26
N LEU A 520 6.27 -0.15 -18.64
CA LEU A 520 6.76 1.22 -18.86
C LEU A 520 7.31 1.44 -20.26
N GLN A 521 7.91 0.42 -20.87
CA GLN A 521 8.35 0.47 -22.27
C GLN A 521 7.14 0.54 -23.22
N MET A 522 6.09 -0.27 -22.97
CA MET A 522 4.83 -0.20 -23.72
C MET A 522 4.17 1.18 -23.60
N ALA A 523 4.25 1.81 -22.42
CA ALA A 523 3.74 3.17 -22.21
C ALA A 523 4.53 4.26 -22.96
N LEU A 524 5.74 3.96 -23.44
CA LEU A 524 6.50 4.83 -24.32
C LEU A 524 6.21 4.59 -25.81
N ASP A 525 6.07 3.32 -26.19
CA ASP A 525 5.98 2.92 -27.59
C ASP A 525 4.54 2.90 -28.11
N GLN A 526 3.57 2.73 -27.22
CA GLN A 526 2.14 2.62 -27.51
C GLN A 526 1.36 3.66 -26.71
N ASN A 527 0.12 3.95 -27.13
CA ASN A 527 -0.81 4.83 -26.40
C ASN A 527 -1.43 4.11 -25.18
N THR A 528 -0.57 3.57 -24.32
CA THR A 528 -0.95 2.81 -23.12
C THR A 528 -0.38 3.48 -21.87
N ALA A 529 -1.03 3.25 -20.73
CA ALA A 529 -0.49 3.66 -19.43
C ALA A 529 0.02 2.45 -18.65
N HIS A 530 0.95 2.65 -17.72
CA HIS A 530 1.38 1.62 -16.79
C HIS A 530 1.03 1.98 -15.35
N VAL A 531 0.35 1.09 -14.63
CA VAL A 531 -0.13 1.28 -13.26
C VAL A 531 0.66 0.41 -12.27
N THR A 532 1.20 1.04 -11.22
CA THR A 532 1.77 0.35 -10.05
C THR A 532 1.96 1.36 -8.90
N ASN A 533 2.69 1.00 -7.86
CA ASN A 533 3.06 1.92 -6.78
C ASN A 533 3.95 3.08 -7.29
N ARG A 534 3.63 4.30 -6.84
CA ARG A 534 4.33 5.55 -7.19
C ARG A 534 5.84 5.49 -6.97
N ARG A 535 6.29 4.90 -5.86
CA ARG A 535 7.71 4.78 -5.49
C ARG A 535 8.43 3.78 -6.40
N THR A 536 7.79 2.65 -6.71
CA THR A 536 8.28 1.70 -7.74
C THR A 536 8.37 2.37 -9.12
N LEU A 537 7.35 3.11 -9.56
CA LEU A 537 7.39 3.88 -10.81
C LEU A 537 8.54 4.87 -10.82
N SER A 538 8.66 5.69 -9.77
CA SER A 538 9.71 6.70 -9.65
C SER A 538 11.11 6.07 -9.73
N TYR A 539 11.33 4.98 -9.00
CA TYR A 539 12.61 4.27 -9.01
C TYR A 539 12.95 3.71 -10.40
N LEU A 540 12.01 3.03 -11.06
CA LEU A 540 12.26 2.39 -12.35
C LEU A 540 12.36 3.39 -13.51
N ILE A 541 11.57 4.46 -13.49
CA ILE A 541 11.69 5.57 -14.45
C ILE A 541 13.09 6.18 -14.35
N VAL A 542 13.56 6.48 -13.12
CA VAL A 542 14.90 7.02 -12.93
C VAL A 542 15.97 6.04 -13.43
N LYS A 543 15.83 4.74 -13.12
CA LYS A 543 16.84 3.73 -13.43
C LYS A 543 16.98 3.40 -14.92
N TYR A 544 15.86 3.32 -15.64
CA TYR A 544 15.82 2.78 -17.00
C TYR A 544 15.39 3.78 -18.08
N PHE A 545 14.72 4.87 -17.71
CA PHE A 545 14.06 5.78 -18.65
C PHE A 545 14.49 7.25 -18.51
N THR A 546 15.58 7.49 -17.78
CA THR A 546 16.30 8.78 -17.76
C THR A 546 17.21 8.84 -18.98
N GLN A 547 17.34 9.99 -19.62
CA GLN A 547 18.26 10.29 -20.72
C GLN A 547 19.56 10.91 -20.18
N VAL A 548 20.58 11.03 -21.04
CA VAL A 548 21.92 11.53 -20.67
C VAL A 548 21.88 12.96 -20.12
N ASP A 549 20.92 13.77 -20.59
CA ASP A 549 20.63 15.12 -20.12
C ASP A 549 19.97 15.16 -18.73
N GLY A 550 19.65 14.00 -18.15
CA GLY A 550 18.96 13.86 -16.87
C GLY A 550 17.43 13.96 -16.96
N THR A 551 16.87 14.08 -18.16
CA THR A 551 15.42 14.17 -18.37
C THR A 551 14.79 12.79 -18.52
N THR A 552 13.52 12.64 -18.14
CA THR A 552 12.79 11.38 -18.29
C THR A 552 11.85 11.45 -19.49
N ARG A 553 11.68 10.36 -20.25
CA ARG A 553 10.66 10.32 -21.33
C ARG A 553 9.25 10.04 -20.81
N LEU A 554 9.15 9.40 -19.65
CA LEU A 554 7.90 9.14 -18.96
C LEU A 554 7.64 10.24 -17.91
N TYR A 555 6.38 10.54 -17.66
CA TYR A 555 5.96 11.29 -16.49
C TYR A 555 5.05 10.44 -15.61
N LEU A 556 5.03 10.81 -14.33
CA LEU A 556 4.22 10.20 -13.30
C LEU A 556 3.11 11.18 -12.93
N THR A 557 1.87 10.69 -12.85
CA THR A 557 0.74 11.55 -12.50
C THR A 557 0.79 12.05 -11.07
N ARG A 558 0.11 13.18 -10.83
CA ARG A 558 -0.02 13.76 -9.49
C ARG A 558 -1.06 13.06 -8.66
N GLU A 559 -2.17 12.63 -9.27
CA GLU A 559 -3.24 11.94 -8.58
C GLU A 559 -2.94 10.45 -8.42
N THR A 560 -3.45 9.87 -7.34
CA THR A 560 -3.32 8.45 -7.03
C THR A 560 -4.67 7.77 -7.22
N LEU A 561 -4.69 6.62 -7.88
CA LEU A 561 -5.86 5.78 -8.12
C LEU A 561 -6.55 5.34 -6.83
N PHE A 562 -5.74 4.95 -5.84
CA PHE A 562 -6.18 4.42 -4.56
C PHE A 562 -5.05 4.50 -3.53
N PRO A 563 -5.26 5.12 -2.35
CA PRO A 563 -4.33 5.02 -1.23
C PRO A 563 -4.58 3.73 -0.46
N GLY A 564 -3.69 2.74 -0.61
CA GLY A 564 -3.81 1.46 0.08
C GLY A 564 -3.03 1.43 1.40
N PRO A 565 -3.67 1.41 2.59
CA PRO A 565 -2.95 1.22 3.85
C PRO A 565 -2.16 -0.08 3.78
N SER A 566 -0.86 -0.03 4.06
CA SER A 566 0.05 -1.14 3.86
C SER A 566 0.93 -1.39 5.07
N GLY A 567 1.16 -2.68 5.34
CA GLY A 567 2.04 -3.17 6.39
C GLY A 567 2.61 -4.53 6.02
N TRP A 568 3.42 -5.12 6.89
CA TRP A 568 3.95 -6.47 6.67
C TRP A 568 2.93 -7.52 7.07
N PRO A 569 2.67 -8.53 6.22
CA PRO A 569 1.92 -9.72 6.61
C PRO A 569 2.60 -10.45 7.76
N ILE A 570 1.80 -10.78 8.78
CA ILE A 570 2.19 -11.60 9.94
C ILE A 570 1.10 -12.64 10.22
N PRO A 571 1.43 -13.77 10.86
CA PRO A 571 0.42 -14.76 11.21
C PRO A 571 -0.63 -14.14 12.13
N HIS A 572 -1.87 -14.63 12.04
CA HIS A 572 -2.93 -14.20 12.95
C HIS A 572 -2.48 -14.34 14.41
N ASP A 573 -2.81 -13.33 15.21
CA ASP A 573 -2.56 -13.33 16.65
C ASP A 573 -1.07 -13.52 17.03
N ALA A 574 -0.15 -13.08 16.16
CA ALA A 574 1.29 -13.19 16.40
C ALA A 574 1.70 -12.52 17.73
N PRO A 575 2.38 -13.23 18.63
CA PRO A 575 2.68 -12.73 19.98
C PRO A 575 3.73 -11.61 20.00
N TYR A 576 4.58 -11.53 18.96
CA TYR A 576 5.58 -10.48 18.78
C TYR A 576 5.03 -9.20 18.13
N LYS A 577 3.78 -9.20 17.66
CA LYS A 577 3.16 -8.05 16.97
C LYS A 577 3.29 -6.74 17.76
N PRO A 578 3.02 -6.67 19.08
CA PRO A 578 3.09 -5.40 19.80
C PRO A 578 4.51 -4.79 19.82
N GLN A 579 5.55 -5.64 19.92
CA GLN A 579 6.93 -5.17 19.91
C GLN A 579 7.35 -4.71 18.52
N LEU A 580 6.93 -5.46 17.48
CA LEU A 580 7.16 -5.10 16.09
C LEU A 580 6.48 -3.77 15.73
N ASP A 581 5.20 -3.62 16.09
CA ASP A 581 4.42 -2.40 15.86
C ASP A 581 5.03 -1.20 16.60
N ARG A 582 5.50 -1.39 17.85
CA ARG A 582 6.20 -0.34 18.60
C ARG A 582 7.46 0.15 17.88
N CYS A 583 8.27 -0.77 17.37
CA CYS A 583 9.45 -0.40 16.59
C CYS A 583 9.05 0.37 15.32
N LEU A 584 8.07 -0.13 14.56
CA LEU A 584 7.62 0.49 13.31
C LEU A 584 7.06 1.89 13.52
N VAL A 585 6.25 2.12 14.55
CA VAL A 585 5.73 3.45 14.90
C VAL A 585 6.88 4.43 15.15
N VAL A 586 7.90 4.03 15.90
CA VAL A 586 9.06 4.91 16.20
C VAL A 586 9.82 5.28 14.92
N PHE A 587 9.96 4.36 13.97
CA PHE A 587 10.66 4.65 12.71
C PHE A 587 9.86 5.55 11.77
N ASP A 588 8.55 5.32 11.71
CA ASP A 588 7.60 6.11 10.92
C ASP A 588 7.50 7.54 11.47
N GLU A 589 7.28 7.70 12.78
CA GLU A 589 7.27 9.01 13.46
C GLU A 589 8.62 9.73 13.37
N GLY A 590 9.72 8.98 13.38
CA GLY A 590 11.07 9.51 13.17
C GLY A 590 11.39 9.91 11.73
N GLY A 591 10.51 9.62 10.76
CA GLY A 591 10.71 9.90 9.33
C GLY A 591 11.83 9.07 8.69
N LEU A 592 12.29 7.99 9.34
CA LEU A 592 13.40 7.18 8.85
C LEU A 592 13.04 6.45 7.56
N TYR A 593 11.79 5.97 7.47
CA TYR A 593 11.33 5.20 6.32
C TYR A 593 11.30 6.06 5.04
N GLU A 594 10.74 7.27 5.10
CA GLU A 594 10.78 8.22 3.98
C GLU A 594 12.20 8.66 3.63
N LYS A 595 13.05 8.90 4.64
CA LYS A 595 14.45 9.22 4.42
C LYS A 595 15.17 8.10 3.64
N TRP A 596 15.00 6.84 4.03
CA TRP A 596 15.61 5.71 3.32
C TRP A 596 15.11 5.60 1.88
N SER A 597 13.81 5.80 1.66
CA SER A 597 13.23 5.85 0.32
C SER A 597 13.91 6.93 -0.55
N ASP A 598 14.03 8.15 -0.02
CA ASP A 598 14.65 9.28 -0.73
C ASP A 598 16.14 9.04 -0.99
N ASP A 599 16.87 8.51 0.00
CA ASP A 599 18.29 8.17 -0.13
C ASP A 599 18.51 7.11 -1.23
N ILE A 600 17.66 6.07 -1.29
CA ILE A 600 17.71 5.04 -2.33
C ILE A 600 17.43 5.65 -3.72
N LEU A 601 16.41 6.51 -3.83
CA LEU A 601 16.07 7.16 -5.10
C LEU A 601 17.19 8.10 -5.57
N ASN A 602 17.78 8.87 -4.66
CA ASN A 602 18.88 9.77 -4.94
C ASN A 602 20.17 9.01 -5.32
N LYS A 603 20.48 7.92 -4.62
CA LYS A 603 21.58 7.00 -4.98
C LYS A 603 21.39 6.48 -6.40
N ASN A 604 20.21 5.95 -6.71
CA ASN A 604 19.87 5.44 -8.05
C ASN A 604 19.99 6.52 -9.14
N ARG A 605 19.58 7.76 -8.86
CA ARG A 605 19.74 8.90 -9.78
C ARG A 605 21.21 9.18 -10.08
N ARG A 606 22.05 9.27 -9.04
CA ARG A 606 23.50 9.52 -9.19
C ARG A 606 24.20 8.40 -9.96
N GLU A 607 23.89 7.15 -9.63
CA GLU A 607 24.45 5.99 -10.32
C GLU A 607 24.05 5.93 -11.79
N THR A 608 22.78 6.21 -12.10
CA THR A 608 22.29 6.23 -13.48
C THR A 608 22.98 7.33 -14.30
N GLN A 609 23.07 8.54 -13.76
CA GLN A 609 23.79 9.64 -14.40
C GLN A 609 25.27 9.31 -14.64
N ARG A 610 25.91 8.63 -13.69
CA ARG A 610 27.31 8.19 -13.84
C ARG A 610 27.46 7.20 -14.99
N ARG A 611 26.64 6.15 -15.01
CA ARG A 611 26.65 5.12 -16.08
C ARG A 611 26.41 5.71 -17.47
N GLN A 612 25.52 6.69 -17.58
CA GLN A 612 25.25 7.35 -18.85
C GLN A 612 26.42 8.22 -19.34
N ARG A 613 27.08 8.94 -18.44
CA ARG A 613 28.28 9.72 -18.77
C ARG A 613 29.44 8.81 -19.21
N GLU A 614 29.63 7.68 -18.52
CA GLU A 614 30.61 6.65 -18.88
C GLU A 614 30.32 6.11 -20.29
N HIS A 615 29.08 5.69 -20.56
CA HIS A 615 28.69 5.18 -21.88
C HIS A 615 28.83 6.22 -22.99
N LEU A 616 28.53 7.50 -22.72
CA LEU A 616 28.73 8.59 -23.68
C LEU A 616 30.23 8.83 -23.96
N ALA A 617 31.08 8.73 -22.93
CA ALA A 617 32.53 8.85 -23.09
C ALA A 617 33.10 7.71 -23.94
N GLU A 618 32.62 6.47 -23.75
CA GLU A 618 32.97 5.31 -24.57
C GLU A 618 32.55 5.49 -26.04
N GLN A 619 31.32 5.96 -26.28
CA GLN A 619 30.83 6.22 -27.65
C GLN A 619 31.63 7.32 -28.36
N ARG A 620 32.01 8.38 -27.63
CA ARG A 620 32.90 9.43 -28.15
C ARG A 620 34.30 8.90 -28.49
N GLN A 621 34.83 7.97 -27.68
CA GLN A 621 36.12 7.32 -27.96
C GLN A 621 36.04 6.38 -29.16
N GLN A 622 34.89 5.77 -29.44
CA GLN A 622 34.65 4.90 -30.60
C GLN A 622 34.36 5.68 -31.90
N GLY A 623 34.42 7.02 -31.89
CA GLY A 623 34.25 7.85 -33.09
C GLY A 623 32.82 7.87 -33.65
N GLN A 624 31.84 7.39 -32.89
CA GLN A 624 30.44 7.38 -33.28
C GLN A 624 29.86 8.78 -33.03
N GLN A 625 29.43 9.46 -34.09
CA GLN A 625 28.71 10.74 -33.98
C GLN A 625 27.38 10.48 -33.27
N VAL A 626 27.36 10.68 -31.97
CA VAL A 626 26.12 10.74 -31.20
C VAL A 626 25.43 12.04 -31.63
N ALA A 627 24.33 11.91 -32.38
CA ALA A 627 23.43 13.02 -32.61
C ALA A 627 22.94 13.48 -31.23
N GLU A 628 23.41 14.65 -30.79
CA GLU A 628 22.79 15.38 -29.69
C GLU A 628 21.37 15.75 -30.15
N GLU A 629 20.42 14.84 -29.99
CA GLU A 629 19.02 15.21 -29.87
C GLU A 629 18.90 16.04 -28.59
N THR A 630 19.16 17.33 -28.73
CA THR A 630 18.86 18.37 -27.75
C THR A 630 17.35 18.51 -27.67
N THR A 631 16.66 17.51 -27.11
CA THR A 631 15.32 17.69 -26.57
C THR A 631 15.45 18.37 -25.21
N GLY A 632 15.77 19.66 -25.26
CA GLY A 632 16.08 20.47 -24.10
C GLY A 632 14.94 20.50 -23.09
N SER A 633 15.30 20.25 -21.83
CA SER A 633 14.63 20.88 -20.69
C SER A 633 15.67 21.44 -19.72
N ASP A 634 16.47 22.38 -20.22
CA ASP A 634 16.60 23.65 -19.52
C ASP A 634 15.79 24.67 -20.31
N VAL A 635 15.28 25.69 -19.63
CA VAL A 635 14.67 26.89 -20.21
C VAL A 635 15.74 27.68 -20.98
N SER A 636 16.33 27.04 -21.98
CA SER A 636 17.14 27.65 -23.00
C SER A 636 16.17 28.00 -24.11
N ILE A 637 16.09 29.29 -24.42
CA ILE A 637 15.33 29.83 -25.53
C ILE A 637 15.79 29.05 -26.77
N THR A 638 14.99 28.09 -27.23
CA THR A 638 15.33 27.27 -28.39
C THR A 638 15.46 28.20 -29.59
N ALA A 639 16.64 28.21 -30.21
CA ALA A 639 16.89 29.03 -31.39
C ALA A 639 15.91 28.66 -32.51
N LEU A 640 15.40 29.68 -33.20
CA LEU A 640 14.42 29.51 -34.27
C LEU A 640 15.07 28.78 -35.47
N THR A 641 14.81 27.49 -35.61
CA THR A 641 15.28 26.67 -36.75
C THR A 641 14.38 26.80 -37.99
N VAL A 642 14.87 26.37 -39.16
CA VAL A 642 14.13 26.37 -40.44
C VAL A 642 12.77 25.67 -40.35
N THR A 643 12.65 24.65 -39.50
CA THR A 643 11.38 23.93 -39.27
C THR A 643 10.27 24.84 -38.74
N HIS A 644 10.60 25.91 -38.00
CA HIS A 644 9.62 26.89 -37.51
C HIS A 644 9.14 27.83 -38.63
N MET A 645 9.92 28.02 -39.69
CA MET A 645 9.62 28.92 -40.80
C MET A 645 8.98 28.19 -42.00
N LEU A 646 8.77 26.88 -41.88
CA LEU A 646 8.22 26.07 -42.97
C LEU A 646 6.80 26.50 -43.35
N GLY A 647 5.97 26.92 -42.39
CA GLY A 647 4.63 27.43 -42.64
C GLY A 647 4.61 28.67 -43.54
N PRO A 648 5.29 29.77 -43.16
CA PRO A 648 5.45 30.96 -44.01
C PRO A 648 6.00 30.64 -45.40
N LEU A 649 6.99 29.76 -45.50
CA LEU A 649 7.59 29.37 -46.78
C LEU A 649 6.59 28.66 -47.69
N VAL A 650 5.78 27.74 -47.14
CA VAL A 650 4.70 27.07 -47.86
C VAL A 650 3.63 28.08 -48.31
N PHE A 651 3.25 29.04 -47.46
CA PHE A 651 2.30 30.09 -47.82
C PHE A 651 2.80 30.97 -48.97
N ILE A 652 4.09 31.34 -48.97
CA ILE A 652 4.70 32.11 -50.06
C ILE A 652 4.65 31.31 -51.37
N LEU A 653 5.01 30.02 -51.32
CA LEU A 653 5.00 29.16 -52.50
C LEU A 653 3.58 29.00 -53.08
N LEU A 654 2.58 28.81 -52.21
CA LEU A 654 1.17 28.74 -52.61
C LEU A 654 0.68 30.07 -53.21
N GLY A 655 1.07 31.19 -52.63
CA GLY A 655 0.76 32.53 -53.15
C GLY A 655 1.36 32.79 -54.54
N LEU A 656 2.62 32.40 -54.76
CA LEU A 656 3.28 32.51 -56.07
C LEU A 656 2.61 31.64 -57.14
N LEU A 657 2.22 30.41 -56.78
CA LEU A 657 1.45 29.52 -57.65
C LEU A 657 0.11 30.14 -58.05
N LEU A 658 -0.64 30.65 -57.08
CA LEU A 658 -1.93 31.30 -57.33
C LEU A 658 -1.78 32.54 -58.22
N ALA A 659 -0.78 33.38 -57.94
CA ALA A 659 -0.49 34.57 -58.75
C ALA A 659 -0.13 34.20 -60.20
N SER A 660 0.65 33.12 -60.38
CA SER A 660 1.01 32.61 -61.71
C SER A 660 -0.22 32.13 -62.48
N ILE A 661 -1.15 31.43 -61.81
CA ILE A 661 -2.41 30.99 -62.42
C ILE A 661 -3.27 32.19 -62.82
N ILE A 662 -3.43 33.18 -61.93
CA ILE A 662 -4.21 34.39 -62.21
C ILE A 662 -3.63 35.15 -63.40
N PHE A 663 -2.30 35.28 -63.47
CA PHE A 663 -1.61 35.94 -64.57
C PHE A 663 -1.83 35.23 -65.91
N VAL A 664 -1.75 33.89 -65.94
CA VAL A 664 -2.04 33.11 -67.16
C VAL A 664 -3.50 33.27 -67.59
N VAL A 665 -4.44 33.27 -66.63
CA VAL A 665 -5.86 33.52 -66.90
C VAL A 665 -6.07 34.93 -67.46
N GLU A 666 -5.44 35.95 -66.88
CA GLU A 666 -5.52 37.33 -67.36
C GLU A 666 -5.02 37.46 -68.81
N ILE A 667 -3.87 36.86 -69.15
CA ILE A 667 -3.37 36.81 -70.53
C ILE A 667 -4.38 36.15 -71.47
N SER A 668 -5.02 35.07 -71.05
CA SER A 668 -6.00 34.36 -71.87
C SER A 668 -7.29 35.17 -72.11
N VAL A 669 -7.67 36.02 -71.16
CA VAL A 669 -8.85 36.90 -71.26
C VAL A 669 -8.51 38.13 -72.10
N VAL A 670 -7.33 38.73 -71.90
CA VAL A 670 -6.86 39.91 -72.64
C VAL A 670 -6.55 39.57 -74.10
N SER A 671 -6.14 38.34 -74.42
CA SER A 671 -5.92 37.90 -75.81
C SER A 671 -7.20 37.50 -76.57
N ARG A 672 -8.34 37.34 -75.86
CA ARG A 672 -9.66 37.03 -76.45
C ARG A 672 -10.55 38.25 -76.67
N ASN A 673 -10.28 39.36 -75.98
CA ASN A 673 -10.88 40.67 -76.22
C ASN A 673 -9.97 41.51 -77.12
#